data_AF-A0A1W0WIZ7-F1
#
_entry.id   AF-A0A1W0WIZ7-F1
#
_cell.length_a   1.000
_cell.length_b   1.000
_cell.length_c   1.000
_cell.angle_alpha   90.00
_cell.angle_beta   90.00
_cell.angle_gamma   90.00
#
_symmetry.space_group_name_H-M   'P 1'
#
loop_
_entity.id
_entity.type
_entity.pdbx_description
1 polymer ?
#
loop_
_entity_poly.entity_id
_entity_poly.type
_entity_poly.pdbx_seq_one_letter_code
_entity_poly.pdbx_strand_id
1 'polypeptide(L)'
;MKDTRFAGLTPPPNAATQGTSMQFMALGTSDWLSKLDRRPADRSQEDIAAIFNALQSQHPLQKLHPSLLRHLSHYGLYEAVEKNITLFREGENTRNWYAVVEGRLRVIRQGQNFVVGKGAVFEEITGYDGIRKLTIVTKEPCQLIRLEKKHMRLFCKSYPYQLKDVAATTVLELDQIERPSDTDGDLDILAPPRITVNHLDQNNHDGDASHPNSAGYDNGQDGNDLLLLEGEQLKPRTPPLTDSQAALLLTSVIDTYPEFVHSQLGRKHCITAENLMTYITDVTQSQSTRETMGICQVLLEDAVIKPLDRKTEFVDFQTTPSFVYFFPSGVTPLDAIDEDDLQSLLDDLIRHGSDALLRMTLRKPPNLRSNDEIDFIYSELMHIKALAHLSTTIKRQLAGCILLESHNVGGTVLFNQGDEGTSWFIILKGSVNVVIYGKGIVCSLHEGDDFGKLALVNDAPRAASIILREPCHLLRVDKDDFNRILKDVEANTVRLKELGMDVLILEKIQQPFSKEQRGDKNAKSYRYSVMAGTAEKVLEYILDSRLDEANQHLQDTLLEDYLLTYIFFISTELLCQNLLMYYNSRARPSAGGEAAKNRMLLNRRHVVAFVMCWYEIDAEIMFQKAGVREFLKTLSDSVYADSSQYDLKTEVNTMESLTQACDGYYEEMAAAKLTVSSDSSKSEDLGRPIRPSDETIVKVFSGTVDPTYTAVRVSAETRAEVILKLATKKQPSSESGFVLVEIKSNGEYKLFKDEEMSVESNISVNGRLFCCTKDQLAHLNPLPEQQGPNEPSGKILETISSRELAYHSTMYDWSLFRNVHESELIHYVLGRQTGITNNLDRLVTRHSQISWWVATEICLTSSQGKRVHLIKKFIKAAQHCKEFKNLFGYMAITMGLANTAVTRLSQTFEKLPAKFKKLLKEFESFNEPSRNHRASRYLFSTINKAPVIPFIPLITKDITFAHEGNKTLLDDHLVNFDKMHMVADILRIVRFCKSEEMDLPIPPMEKPHEYNMAAYFRGLRVIDNQRRLMQLSFKKEQKKYQ
;
A
#
# COMPACT_ATOMS: atom_id res chain seq x y z
N MET A 1 46.05 14.15 -11.73
CA MET A 1 46.69 12.85 -11.52
C MET A 1 45.60 11.80 -11.53
N LYS A 2 45.72 10.80 -12.41
CA LYS A 2 44.83 9.65 -12.52
C LYS A 2 45.06 8.74 -11.31
N ASP A 3 44.01 8.29 -10.63
CA ASP A 3 44.08 7.09 -9.80
C ASP A 3 42.83 6.24 -10.09
N THR A 4 43.08 5.23 -10.91
CA THR A 4 42.16 4.26 -11.50
C THR A 4 42.07 3.03 -10.59
N ARG A 5 41.32 3.11 -9.49
CA ARG A 5 41.15 1.96 -8.56
C ARG A 5 39.75 1.91 -7.92
N PHE A 6 38.69 1.97 -8.72
CA PHE A 6 37.34 1.46 -8.35
C PHE A 6 36.58 1.04 -9.61
N ALA A 7 37.16 0.08 -10.35
CA ALA A 7 36.45 -0.73 -11.33
C ALA A 7 36.34 -2.12 -10.73
N GLY A 8 35.14 -2.50 -10.27
CA GLY A 8 34.92 -3.83 -9.68
C GLY A 8 33.87 -3.90 -8.58
N LEU A 9 32.68 -3.32 -8.80
CA LEU A 9 31.46 -3.74 -8.12
C LEU A 9 30.32 -3.62 -9.14
N THR A 10 29.97 -4.75 -9.75
CA THR A 10 28.74 -4.93 -10.53
C THR A 10 27.54 -4.81 -9.57
N PRO A 11 26.54 -3.96 -9.85
CA PRO A 11 25.27 -3.99 -9.11
C PRO A 11 24.50 -5.28 -9.44
N PRO A 12 23.71 -5.84 -8.50
CA PRO A 12 22.84 -6.98 -8.77
C PRO A 12 21.71 -6.61 -9.77
N PRO A 13 21.14 -7.59 -10.51
CA PRO A 13 20.45 -7.35 -11.78
C PRO A 13 19.03 -6.73 -11.71
N ASN A 14 18.46 -6.53 -10.51
CA ASN A 14 17.01 -6.32 -10.38
C ASN A 14 16.55 -5.00 -9.73
N ALA A 15 17.44 -4.07 -9.37
CA ALA A 15 17.06 -2.83 -8.68
C ALA A 15 16.93 -1.58 -9.58
N ALA A 16 17.25 -1.66 -10.89
CA ALA A 16 17.33 -0.48 -11.77
C ALA A 16 16.17 -0.31 -12.77
N THR A 17 15.22 -1.23 -12.84
CA THR A 17 14.11 -1.16 -13.81
C THR A 17 12.81 -0.79 -13.13
N GLN A 18 12.51 0.51 -13.03
CA GLN A 18 11.13 1.06 -12.93
C GLN A 18 11.05 2.61 -12.90
N GLY A 19 11.98 3.32 -13.56
CA GLY A 19 12.08 4.80 -13.55
C GLY A 19 10.96 5.60 -14.24
N THR A 20 9.86 4.98 -14.66
CA THR A 20 8.65 5.67 -15.17
C THR A 20 7.38 5.33 -14.36
N SER A 21 7.30 4.14 -13.76
CA SER A 21 6.20 3.77 -12.84
C SER A 21 6.27 4.56 -11.53
N MET A 22 7.49 4.86 -11.06
CA MET A 22 7.68 5.64 -9.84
C MET A 22 7.15 7.06 -9.93
N GLN A 23 6.90 7.68 -11.09
CA GLN A 23 6.37 9.06 -11.09
C GLN A 23 4.92 9.15 -10.58
N PHE A 24 4.15 8.07 -10.70
CA PHE A 24 2.80 7.97 -10.13
C PHE A 24 2.81 7.50 -8.67
N MET A 25 3.82 6.70 -8.27
CA MET A 25 4.01 6.27 -6.88
C MET A 25 4.87 7.24 -6.03
N ALA A 26 5.57 8.20 -6.64
CA ALA A 26 6.44 9.18 -5.97
C ALA A 26 5.70 10.35 -5.34
N LEU A 27 4.38 10.25 -5.19
CA LEU A 27 3.68 11.00 -4.14
C LEU A 27 3.84 10.32 -2.76
N GLY A 28 4.45 9.12 -2.70
CA GLY A 28 4.81 8.42 -1.46
C GLY A 28 6.31 8.20 -1.23
N THR A 29 7.14 8.02 -2.27
CA THR A 29 8.60 8.09 -2.13
C THR A 29 9.06 9.52 -2.31
N SER A 30 9.46 10.11 -1.20
CA SER A 30 9.55 11.53 -1.00
C SER A 30 10.60 12.23 -1.90
N ASP A 31 10.14 13.13 -2.78
CA ASP A 31 10.90 13.98 -3.73
C ASP A 31 12.25 14.51 -3.21
N TRP A 32 12.35 14.77 -1.90
CA TRP A 32 13.59 15.24 -1.26
C TRP A 32 14.73 14.21 -1.22
N LEU A 33 14.46 12.90 -1.28
CA LEU A 33 15.52 11.87 -1.33
C LEU A 33 16.31 11.94 -2.65
N SER A 34 15.61 12.17 -3.77
CA SER A 34 16.25 12.40 -5.08
C SER A 34 17.12 13.67 -5.09
N LYS A 35 16.73 14.68 -4.31
CA LYS A 35 17.48 15.92 -4.11
C LYS A 35 18.69 15.71 -3.20
N LEU A 36 18.57 14.84 -2.20
CA LEU A 36 19.65 14.44 -1.30
C LEU A 36 20.71 13.57 -2.01
N ASP A 37 20.31 12.80 -3.02
CA ASP A 37 21.25 12.00 -3.83
C ASP A 37 22.19 12.86 -4.70
N ARG A 38 21.82 14.12 -4.96
CA ARG A 38 22.71 15.07 -5.64
C ARG A 38 23.94 15.37 -4.78
N ARG A 39 25.09 15.53 -5.44
CA ARG A 39 26.33 15.96 -4.78
C ARG A 39 26.09 17.30 -4.05
N PRO A 40 26.64 17.49 -2.83
CA PRO A 40 26.46 18.73 -2.06
C PRO A 40 26.73 20.03 -2.85
N ALA A 41 27.72 20.02 -3.76
CA ALA A 41 28.06 21.17 -4.59
C ALA A 41 27.03 21.50 -5.68
N ASP A 42 26.20 20.53 -6.07
CA ASP A 42 25.21 20.67 -7.15
C ASP A 42 23.79 20.98 -6.59
N ARG A 43 23.66 21.18 -5.28
CA ARG A 43 22.36 21.47 -4.64
C ARG A 43 22.02 22.96 -4.74
N SER A 44 20.80 23.24 -5.19
CA SER A 44 20.24 24.58 -5.15
C SER A 44 19.70 24.92 -3.75
N GLN A 45 19.47 26.21 -3.49
CA GLN A 45 18.80 26.66 -2.25
C GLN A 45 17.39 26.06 -2.10
N GLU A 46 16.70 25.79 -3.22
CA GLU A 46 15.39 25.12 -3.21
C GLU A 46 15.52 23.63 -2.83
N ASP A 47 16.57 22.96 -3.30
CA ASP A 47 16.84 21.56 -2.92
C ASP A 47 17.12 21.46 -1.42
N ILE A 48 17.96 22.36 -0.89
CA ILE A 48 18.33 22.44 0.52
C ILE A 48 17.08 22.68 1.40
N ALA A 49 16.19 23.59 0.98
CA ALA A 49 14.96 23.88 1.71
C ALA A 49 13.98 22.68 1.68
N ALA A 50 13.85 22.02 0.53
CA ALA A 50 13.00 20.82 0.40
C ALA A 50 13.52 19.66 1.27
N ILE A 51 14.83 19.43 1.28
CA ILE A 51 15.47 18.43 2.14
C ILE A 51 15.27 18.79 3.62
N PHE A 52 15.49 20.05 4.00
CA PHE A 52 15.34 20.49 5.39
C PHE A 52 13.91 20.29 5.91
N ASN A 53 12.91 20.75 5.16
CA ASN A 53 11.50 20.60 5.55
C ASN A 53 11.11 19.12 5.67
N ALA A 54 11.64 18.27 4.80
CA ALA A 54 11.38 16.85 4.86
C ALA A 54 12.07 16.14 6.02
N LEU A 55 13.32 16.51 6.35
CA LEU A 55 14.00 15.99 7.54
C LEU A 55 13.26 16.39 8.83
N GLN A 56 12.67 17.59 8.85
CA GLN A 56 11.89 18.11 9.97
C GLN A 56 10.53 17.41 10.15
N SER A 57 9.93 16.88 9.07
CA SER A 57 8.64 16.18 9.12
C SER A 57 8.74 14.70 9.46
N GLN A 58 9.94 14.11 9.49
CA GLN A 58 10.13 12.72 9.91
C GLN A 58 10.20 12.63 11.43
N HIS A 59 9.18 12.01 12.05
CA HIS A 59 9.00 11.90 13.52
C HIS A 59 10.27 11.51 14.33
N PRO A 60 11.16 10.62 13.82
CA PRO A 60 12.38 10.29 14.55
C PRO A 60 13.54 11.29 14.36
N LEU A 61 13.63 11.95 13.20
CA LEU A 61 14.68 12.92 12.88
C LEU A 61 14.32 14.34 13.36
N GLN A 62 13.03 14.61 13.62
CA GLN A 62 12.55 15.85 14.23
C GLN A 62 13.17 16.11 15.61
N LYS A 63 13.63 15.05 16.30
CA LYS A 63 14.36 15.15 17.58
C LYS A 63 15.73 15.84 17.42
N LEU A 64 16.33 15.82 16.23
CA LEU A 64 17.62 16.47 15.99
C LEU A 64 17.47 17.99 15.95
N HIS A 65 18.44 18.69 16.55
CA HIS A 65 18.43 20.15 16.59
C HIS A 65 18.35 20.76 15.15
N PRO A 66 17.53 21.80 14.91
CA PRO A 66 17.34 22.38 13.58
C PRO A 66 18.63 22.80 12.86
N SER A 67 19.65 23.24 13.59
CA SER A 67 20.97 23.55 13.01
C SER A 67 21.65 22.33 12.38
N LEU A 68 21.53 21.15 13.00
CA LEU A 68 22.09 19.91 12.45
C LEU A 68 21.30 19.46 11.23
N LEU A 69 19.96 19.55 11.28
CA LEU A 69 19.11 19.24 10.12
C LEU A 69 19.44 20.14 8.92
N ARG A 70 19.68 21.44 9.16
CA ARG A 70 20.12 22.37 8.13
C ARG A 70 21.51 22.05 7.62
N HIS A 71 22.42 21.57 8.47
CA HIS A 71 23.75 21.14 8.03
C HIS A 71 23.69 19.85 7.20
N LEU A 72 22.82 18.91 7.58
CA LEU A 72 22.56 17.67 6.83
C LEU A 72 21.93 17.95 5.47
N SER A 73 21.04 18.94 5.35
CA SER A 73 20.47 19.30 4.05
C SER A 73 21.52 19.83 3.06
N HIS A 74 22.57 20.48 3.57
CA HIS A 74 23.68 20.95 2.74
C HIS A 74 24.69 19.84 2.38
N TYR A 75 25.07 19.00 3.34
CA TYR A 75 26.24 18.11 3.19
C TYR A 75 25.96 16.61 3.34
N GLY A 76 24.79 16.21 3.82
CA GLY A 76 24.42 14.81 4.00
C GLY A 76 24.19 14.12 2.66
N LEU A 77 24.67 12.89 2.50
CA LEU A 77 24.56 12.06 1.30
C LEU A 77 23.52 10.97 1.54
N TYR A 78 22.74 10.63 0.52
CA TYR A 78 21.83 9.49 0.56
C TYR A 78 22.61 8.18 0.29
N GLU A 79 22.26 7.11 0.98
CA GLU A 79 22.84 5.78 0.76
C GLU A 79 21.76 4.70 0.94
N ALA A 80 21.41 4.01 -0.14
CA ALA A 80 20.55 2.83 -0.11
C ALA A 80 21.42 1.58 0.00
N VAL A 81 21.18 0.76 1.02
CA VAL A 81 22.02 -0.38 1.37
C VAL A 81 21.15 -1.63 1.45
N GLU A 82 21.51 -2.67 0.69
CA GLU A 82 20.78 -3.95 0.68
C GLU A 82 20.90 -4.69 2.02
N LYS A 83 20.08 -5.72 2.24
CA LYS A 83 20.13 -6.59 3.42
C LYS A 83 21.50 -7.30 3.54
N ASN A 84 21.97 -7.52 4.77
CA ASN A 84 23.19 -8.23 5.15
C ASN A 84 24.52 -7.58 4.71
N ILE A 85 24.53 -6.28 4.42
CA ILE A 85 25.73 -5.51 4.10
C ILE A 85 26.33 -4.92 5.38
N THR A 86 27.63 -5.14 5.60
CA THR A 86 28.37 -4.55 6.72
C THR A 86 28.79 -3.11 6.37
N LEU A 87 28.25 -2.12 7.08
CA LEU A 87 28.61 -0.71 6.90
C LEU A 87 30.03 -0.41 7.39
N PHE A 88 30.41 -0.98 8.53
CA PHE A 88 31.75 -0.90 9.12
C PHE A 88 31.90 -1.95 10.23
N ARG A 89 33.15 -2.27 10.59
CA ARG A 89 33.49 -3.20 11.67
C ARG A 89 34.07 -2.49 12.90
N GLU A 90 33.89 -3.11 14.06
CA GLU A 90 34.55 -2.72 15.30
C GLU A 90 36.08 -2.73 15.07
N GLY A 91 36.76 -1.66 15.48
CA GLY A 91 38.20 -1.45 15.26
C GLY A 91 38.57 -0.68 13.99
N GLU A 92 37.64 -0.45 13.05
CA GLU A 92 37.93 0.37 11.85
C GLU A 92 38.01 1.87 12.16
N ASN A 93 38.67 2.66 11.31
CA ASN A 93 38.72 4.11 11.50
C ASN A 93 37.39 4.79 11.16
N THR A 94 36.94 5.72 12.02
CA THR A 94 35.71 6.49 11.80
C THR A 94 35.86 7.45 10.64
N ARG A 95 35.00 7.32 9.62
CA ARG A 95 35.03 8.11 8.38
C ARG A 95 33.78 8.93 8.13
N ASN A 96 32.62 8.42 8.51
CA ASN A 96 31.32 9.02 8.21
C ASN A 96 30.39 8.80 9.38
N TRP A 97 29.51 9.75 9.68
CA TRP A 97 28.38 9.67 10.60
C TRP A 97 27.12 9.27 9.83
N TYR A 98 26.18 8.57 10.47
CA TYR A 98 25.00 8.04 9.77
C TYR A 98 23.70 8.27 10.55
N ALA A 99 22.60 8.43 9.81
CA ALA A 99 21.23 8.42 10.32
C ALA A 99 20.33 7.51 9.47
N VAL A 100 19.43 6.75 10.10
CA VAL A 100 18.51 5.81 9.43
C VAL A 100 17.22 6.53 9.03
N VAL A 101 16.91 6.55 7.74
CA VAL A 101 15.65 7.08 7.19
C VAL A 101 14.60 5.98 7.07
N GLU A 102 15.03 4.77 6.69
CA GLU A 102 14.17 3.60 6.54
C GLU A 102 15.02 2.33 6.71
N GLY A 103 14.40 1.23 7.15
CA GLY A 103 15.06 -0.05 7.39
C GLY A 103 15.56 -0.27 8.83
N ARG A 104 16.16 -1.45 9.05
CA ARG A 104 16.73 -1.92 10.32
C ARG A 104 18.18 -2.36 10.16
N LEU A 105 19.01 -1.98 11.12
CA LEU A 105 20.43 -2.30 11.21
C LEU A 105 20.68 -3.23 12.39
N ARG A 106 21.53 -4.23 12.20
CA ARG A 106 22.17 -5.05 13.23
C ARG A 106 23.48 -4.41 13.68
N VAL A 107 23.63 -4.09 14.96
CA VAL A 107 24.84 -3.50 15.57
C VAL A 107 25.53 -4.55 16.43
N ILE A 108 26.83 -4.81 16.27
CA ILE A 108 27.56 -5.82 17.03
C ILE A 108 28.65 -5.13 17.86
N ARG A 109 28.69 -5.38 19.17
CA ARG A 109 29.72 -4.86 20.09
C ARG A 109 30.21 -5.98 20.99
N GLN A 110 31.52 -6.28 20.98
CA GLN A 110 32.11 -7.30 21.86
C GLN A 110 31.36 -8.65 21.83
N GLY A 111 30.87 -9.07 20.66
CA GLY A 111 30.12 -10.31 20.48
C GLY A 111 28.62 -10.25 20.85
N GLN A 112 28.10 -9.10 21.30
CA GLN A 112 26.67 -8.88 21.50
C GLN A 112 26.06 -8.22 20.25
N ASN A 113 25.02 -8.82 19.69
CA ASN A 113 24.28 -8.27 18.57
C ASN A 113 23.17 -7.36 19.09
N PHE A 114 22.82 -6.33 18.34
CA PHE A 114 21.71 -5.44 18.61
C PHE A 114 20.92 -5.08 17.35
N VAL A 115 19.65 -4.63 17.43
CA VAL A 115 18.91 -4.09 16.27
C VAL A 115 18.50 -2.64 16.50
N VAL A 116 18.55 -1.82 15.44
CA VAL A 116 18.16 -0.40 15.48
C VAL A 116 17.41 -0.04 14.21
N GLY A 117 16.30 0.69 14.34
CA GLY A 117 15.40 1.01 13.22
C GLY A 117 15.45 2.47 12.76
N LYS A 118 14.40 2.87 12.03
CA LYS A 118 14.18 4.23 11.51
C LYS A 118 14.37 5.31 12.59
N GLY A 119 15.17 6.32 12.28
CA GLY A 119 15.49 7.42 13.20
C GLY A 119 16.74 7.25 14.04
N ALA A 120 17.31 6.05 14.05
CA ALA A 120 18.56 5.81 14.72
C ALA A 120 19.67 6.65 14.10
N VAL A 121 20.56 7.14 14.94
CA VAL A 121 21.72 7.90 14.54
C VAL A 121 22.92 7.28 15.22
N PHE A 122 24.00 7.07 14.49
CA PHE A 122 25.16 6.41 15.04
C PHE A 122 26.45 7.18 14.76
N GLU A 123 27.22 7.26 15.86
CA GLU A 123 28.55 7.84 16.13
C GLU A 123 28.58 9.09 17.01
N GLU A 124 29.61 9.15 17.87
CA GLU A 124 29.89 10.23 18.83
C GLU A 124 30.32 11.53 18.14
N ILE A 125 29.66 12.64 18.50
CA ILE A 125 30.04 13.99 18.10
C ILE A 125 31.27 14.48 18.88
N THR A 126 31.60 13.87 20.03
CA THR A 126 32.47 14.46 21.06
C THR A 126 33.65 13.61 21.57
N GLY A 127 34.03 12.47 20.96
CA GLY A 127 35.00 11.52 21.55
C GLY A 127 36.20 11.08 20.69
N TYR A 128 37.35 11.68 20.98
CA TYR A 128 38.74 11.59 20.51
C TYR A 128 39.43 10.37 19.86
N ASP A 129 38.93 9.12 19.84
CA ASP A 129 39.80 7.98 19.43
C ASP A 129 39.76 7.61 17.95
N GLY A 130 38.80 8.13 17.17
CA GLY A 130 38.79 7.92 15.72
C GLY A 130 38.62 6.46 15.27
N ILE A 131 38.32 5.53 16.19
CA ILE A 131 38.12 4.11 15.97
C ILE A 131 36.66 3.73 16.24
N ARG A 132 36.12 2.83 15.42
CA ARG A 132 34.76 2.29 15.49
C ARG A 132 34.63 1.38 16.70
N LYS A 133 33.71 1.69 17.61
CA LYS A 133 33.42 0.90 18.80
C LYS A 133 32.40 -0.23 18.56
N LEU A 134 31.86 -0.34 17.33
CA LEU A 134 30.75 -1.20 16.94
C LEU A 134 30.97 -1.71 15.50
N THR A 135 30.47 -2.90 15.19
CA THR A 135 30.22 -3.37 13.82
C THR A 135 28.78 -3.10 13.47
N ILE A 136 28.46 -2.67 12.25
CA ILE A 136 27.06 -2.47 11.83
C ILE A 136 26.82 -3.21 10.52
N VAL A 137 25.71 -3.96 10.46
CA VAL A 137 25.26 -4.78 9.34
C VAL A 137 23.79 -4.49 9.07
N THR A 138 23.33 -4.34 7.84
CA THR A 138 21.90 -4.17 7.55
C THR A 138 21.11 -5.48 7.79
N LYS A 139 19.95 -5.42 8.48
CA LYS A 139 19.05 -6.59 8.68
C LYS A 139 18.00 -6.71 7.56
N GLU A 140 17.66 -5.59 6.93
CA GLU A 140 16.78 -5.45 5.78
C GLU A 140 17.31 -4.35 4.85
N PRO A 141 16.76 -4.13 3.64
CA PRO A 141 17.13 -2.99 2.82
C PRO A 141 16.93 -1.68 3.60
N CYS A 142 18.00 -0.89 3.73
CA CYS A 142 18.02 0.33 4.53
C CYS A 142 18.27 1.55 3.65
N GLN A 143 17.63 2.66 4.01
CA GLN A 143 17.90 3.99 3.47
C GLN A 143 18.57 4.84 4.56
N LEU A 144 19.77 5.33 4.29
CA LEU A 144 20.61 6.02 5.25
C LEU A 144 20.99 7.41 4.76
N ILE A 145 21.20 8.34 5.70
CA ILE A 145 21.87 9.62 5.46
C ILE A 145 23.28 9.51 6.02
N ARG A 146 24.27 9.69 5.17
CA ARG A 146 25.69 9.67 5.51
C ARG A 146 26.28 11.06 5.49
N LEU A 147 26.95 11.48 6.56
CA LEU A 147 27.70 12.72 6.63
C LEU A 147 29.20 12.44 6.84
N GLU A 148 30.06 12.90 5.95
CA GLU A 148 31.50 12.67 6.09
C GLU A 148 32.08 13.40 7.31
N LYS A 149 33.09 12.80 7.95
CA LYS A 149 33.75 13.32 9.16
C LYS A 149 34.27 14.75 9.02
N LYS A 150 34.73 15.14 7.83
CA LYS A 150 35.19 16.53 7.57
C LYS A 150 34.06 17.55 7.72
N HIS A 151 32.84 17.21 7.30
CA HIS A 151 31.67 18.07 7.40
C HIS A 151 31.06 18.04 8.80
N MET A 152 31.15 16.91 9.50
CA MET A 152 30.76 16.87 10.91
C MET A 152 31.71 17.71 11.79
N ARG A 153 33.02 17.66 11.54
CA ARG A 153 34.00 18.55 12.21
C ARG A 153 33.73 20.02 11.92
N LEU A 154 33.31 20.36 10.71
CA LEU A 154 32.92 21.72 10.34
C LEU A 154 31.71 22.18 11.16
N PHE A 155 30.67 21.34 11.27
CA PHE A 155 29.51 21.63 12.13
C PHE A 155 29.92 21.88 13.58
N CYS A 156 30.76 21.00 14.12
CA CYS A 156 31.25 21.11 15.50
C CYS A 156 32.02 22.41 15.76
N LYS A 157 32.81 22.88 14.78
CA LYS A 157 33.53 24.16 14.87
C LYS A 157 32.60 25.37 14.76
N SER A 158 31.58 25.29 13.91
CA SER A 158 30.66 26.40 13.65
C SER A 158 29.59 26.58 14.74
N TYR A 159 29.24 25.50 15.47
CA TYR A 159 28.16 25.50 16.46
C TYR A 159 28.58 24.86 17.80
N PRO A 160 29.62 25.37 18.49
CA PRO A 160 30.20 24.74 19.69
C PRO A 160 29.26 24.68 20.91
N TYR A 161 28.29 25.60 21.03
CA TYR A 161 27.33 25.61 22.15
C TYR A 161 26.16 24.65 21.93
N GLN A 162 25.77 24.41 20.67
CA GLN A 162 24.68 23.49 20.30
C GLN A 162 25.13 22.02 20.35
N LEU A 163 26.44 21.77 20.42
CA LEU A 163 27.06 20.46 20.52
C LEU A 163 26.63 19.67 21.76
N LYS A 164 26.32 20.33 22.89
CA LYS A 164 25.80 19.67 24.10
C LYS A 164 24.40 19.12 23.90
N ASP A 165 23.51 19.89 23.27
CA ASP A 165 22.14 19.48 22.97
C ASP A 165 22.11 18.40 21.88
N VAL A 166 22.94 18.55 20.85
CA VAL A 166 23.07 17.55 19.79
C VAL A 166 23.70 16.26 20.33
N ALA A 167 24.73 16.33 21.19
CA ALA A 167 25.32 15.14 21.83
C ALA A 167 24.33 14.41 22.75
N ALA A 168 23.46 15.12 23.47
CA ALA A 168 22.37 14.51 24.24
C ALA A 168 21.33 13.79 23.35
N THR A 169 21.23 14.15 22.07
CA THR A 169 20.33 13.50 21.09
C THR A 169 21.03 12.41 20.27
N THR A 170 22.36 12.42 20.15
CA THR A 170 23.16 11.50 19.31
C THR A 170 23.91 10.44 20.08
N VAL A 171 24.09 10.59 21.38
CA VAL A 171 24.52 9.49 22.25
C VAL A 171 23.30 8.65 22.53
N LEU A 172 23.07 7.64 21.68
CA LEU A 172 22.47 6.40 22.17
C LEU A 172 23.35 5.96 23.34
N GLU A 173 22.86 6.11 24.57
CA GLU A 173 23.35 5.31 25.67
C GLU A 173 23.27 3.86 25.19
N LEU A 174 24.44 3.28 24.89
CA LEU A 174 24.60 1.92 24.38
C LEU A 174 24.05 0.85 25.34
N ASP A 175 23.57 1.26 26.51
CA ASP A 175 22.85 0.46 27.49
C ASP A 175 21.34 0.32 27.15
N GLN A 176 20.87 0.92 26.05
CA GLN A 176 19.48 0.88 25.57
C GLN A 176 19.27 0.11 24.25
N ILE A 177 20.20 -0.76 23.84
CA ILE A 177 20.14 -1.43 22.51
C ILE A 177 19.83 -2.93 22.63
N GLU A 178 19.11 -3.47 21.64
CA GLU A 178 18.38 -4.74 21.60
C GLU A 178 19.09 -6.06 21.26
N ARG A 179 19.38 -7.01 22.17
CA ARG A 179 19.87 -8.34 21.75
C ARG A 179 18.86 -9.09 20.89
N PRO A 180 19.31 -9.91 19.91
CA PRO A 180 18.40 -10.68 19.09
C PRO A 180 17.69 -11.71 19.95
N SER A 181 16.39 -11.87 19.73
CA SER A 181 15.67 -13.08 20.10
C SER A 181 16.23 -14.26 19.29
N ASP A 182 16.56 -15.36 19.96
CA ASP A 182 17.02 -16.64 19.37
C ASP A 182 15.92 -17.37 18.56
N THR A 183 15.02 -16.64 17.89
CA THR A 183 13.89 -17.20 17.12
C THR A 183 14.03 -17.04 15.60
N ASP A 184 15.12 -16.45 15.10
CA ASP A 184 15.42 -16.42 13.67
C ASP A 184 16.29 -17.63 13.33
N GLY A 185 15.69 -18.66 12.72
CA GLY A 185 16.36 -19.88 12.31
C GLY A 185 17.40 -19.64 11.21
N ASP A 186 18.68 -19.66 11.60
CA ASP A 186 19.82 -19.97 10.75
C ASP A 186 20.74 -20.92 11.57
N LEU A 187 20.57 -22.22 11.38
CA LEU A 187 21.46 -23.27 11.91
C LEU A 187 22.70 -23.34 11.03
N ASP A 188 23.81 -22.73 11.46
CA ASP A 188 25.14 -23.03 10.91
C ASP A 188 25.99 -23.78 11.94
N ILE A 189 26.36 -25.01 11.53
CA ILE A 189 27.06 -26.04 12.27
C ILE A 189 28.53 -25.64 12.42
N LEU A 190 29.03 -25.45 13.65
CA LEU A 190 30.43 -25.69 14.01
C LEU A 190 30.50 -26.13 15.48
N ALA A 191 30.75 -27.42 15.70
CA ALA A 191 30.80 -28.05 17.01
C ALA A 191 31.94 -27.49 17.90
N PRO A 192 31.71 -27.22 19.20
CA PRO A 192 32.78 -26.97 20.15
C PRO A 192 33.33 -28.28 20.76
N PRO A 193 34.59 -28.30 21.22
CA PRO A 193 35.26 -29.50 21.70
C PRO A 193 34.72 -29.93 23.06
N ARG A 194 34.63 -31.25 23.26
CA ARG A 194 34.36 -31.89 24.55
C ARG A 194 35.43 -31.49 25.57
N ILE A 195 35.02 -30.86 26.66
CA ILE A 195 35.80 -30.78 27.90
C ILE A 195 34.96 -31.40 29.02
N THR A 196 35.45 -32.52 29.52
CA THR A 196 34.99 -33.26 30.70
C THR A 196 35.15 -32.43 31.97
N VAL A 197 34.09 -32.34 32.77
CA VAL A 197 34.14 -31.80 34.14
C VAL A 197 34.33 -32.96 35.11
N ASN A 198 35.42 -32.93 35.88
CA ASN A 198 35.63 -33.79 37.05
C ASN A 198 34.82 -33.26 38.23
N HIS A 199 34.13 -34.17 38.92
CA HIS A 199 33.58 -33.98 40.26
C HIS A 199 34.68 -33.78 41.31
N LEU A 200 34.38 -33.00 42.35
CA LEU A 200 34.75 -33.09 43.78
C LEU A 200 34.34 -31.74 44.43
N ASP A 201 33.35 -31.62 45.32
CA ASP A 201 33.17 -32.06 46.72
C ASP A 201 33.42 -30.92 47.75
N GLN A 202 32.47 -30.82 48.71
CA GLN A 202 32.60 -30.39 50.12
C GLN A 202 32.39 -28.93 50.59
N ASN A 203 31.21 -28.74 51.23
CA ASN A 203 30.94 -28.38 52.64
C ASN A 203 31.37 -27.03 53.30
N ASN A 204 30.40 -26.52 54.09
CA ASN A 204 30.45 -25.70 55.32
C ASN A 204 30.71 -24.18 55.13
N HIS A 205 30.10 -23.22 55.86
CA HIS A 205 29.51 -23.20 57.21
C HIS A 205 28.54 -22.01 57.41
N ASP A 206 27.70 -22.12 58.46
CA ASP A 206 26.85 -21.12 59.10
C ASP A 206 27.58 -19.85 59.60
N GLY A 207 26.81 -18.76 59.81
CA GLY A 207 27.26 -17.57 60.52
C GLY A 207 26.18 -16.50 60.67
N ASP A 208 25.39 -16.63 61.72
CA ASP A 208 24.38 -15.70 62.24
C ASP A 208 25.02 -14.44 62.90
N ALA A 209 24.20 -13.39 63.07
CA ALA A 209 24.18 -12.41 64.18
C ALA A 209 24.12 -10.90 63.80
N SER A 210 23.02 -10.30 64.28
CA SER A 210 22.95 -9.09 65.11
C SER A 210 22.72 -7.70 64.48
N HIS A 211 21.51 -7.19 64.72
CA HIS A 211 21.14 -5.77 64.84
C HIS A 211 21.74 -5.10 66.09
N PRO A 212 21.71 -3.76 66.17
CA PRO A 212 20.86 -3.14 67.21
C PRO A 212 20.13 -1.82 66.80
N ASN A 213 18.87 -1.71 67.27
CA ASN A 213 18.18 -0.63 68.03
C ASN A 213 18.65 0.84 67.90
N SER A 214 17.84 1.91 68.08
CA SER A 214 16.39 2.18 68.27
C SER A 214 16.25 3.67 68.66
N ALA A 215 15.14 4.34 68.30
CA ALA A 215 14.42 5.44 69.00
C ALA A 215 13.88 6.50 68.01
N GLY A 216 12.61 6.92 67.98
CA GLY A 216 11.44 6.59 68.79
C GLY A 216 10.15 7.28 68.27
N TYR A 217 9.02 6.60 68.53
CA TYR A 217 7.62 7.03 68.75
C TYR A 217 7.01 8.26 68.03
N ASP A 218 5.89 8.08 67.31
CA ASP A 218 4.53 8.19 67.90
C ASP A 218 3.43 7.55 67.02
N ASN A 219 2.33 7.12 67.64
CA ASN A 219 1.32 6.16 67.17
C ASN A 219 0.24 6.69 66.20
N GLY A 220 -0.28 5.80 65.35
CA GLY A 220 -1.59 5.92 64.71
C GLY A 220 -1.94 4.67 63.89
N GLN A 221 -2.99 3.95 64.29
CA GLN A 221 -3.49 2.72 63.66
C GLN A 221 -4.07 2.99 62.26
N ASP A 222 -3.76 2.11 61.30
CA ASP A 222 -4.58 1.66 60.15
C ASP A 222 -3.85 0.40 59.59
N GLY A 223 -4.45 -0.79 59.47
CA GLY A 223 -5.53 -1.11 58.53
C GLY A 223 -4.93 -1.40 57.15
N ASN A 224 -4.70 -2.67 56.78
CA ASN A 224 -4.58 -3.08 55.37
C ASN A 224 -4.60 -4.61 55.18
N ASP A 225 -5.81 -5.15 55.13
CA ASP A 225 -6.18 -6.25 54.23
C ASP A 225 -7.16 -5.64 53.22
N LEU A 226 -6.67 -5.07 52.11
CA LEU A 226 -7.42 -4.70 50.90
C LEU A 226 -6.52 -3.91 49.93
N LEU A 227 -5.90 -4.58 48.95
CA LEU A 227 -5.44 -3.90 47.72
C LEU A 227 -6.47 -4.18 46.61
N LEU A 228 -7.54 -3.39 46.65
CA LEU A 228 -8.46 -3.17 45.54
C LEU A 228 -7.82 -2.23 44.52
N LEU A 229 -8.11 -2.52 43.24
CA LEU A 229 -7.97 -1.64 42.08
C LEU A 229 -8.18 -0.16 42.43
N GLU A 230 -7.10 0.63 42.47
CA GLU A 230 -7.20 2.09 42.38
C GLU A 230 -7.48 2.46 40.92
N GLY A 231 -8.52 3.27 40.70
CA GLY A 231 -9.12 3.57 39.40
C GLY A 231 -8.15 4.14 38.36
N GLU A 232 -8.19 3.57 37.16
CA GLU A 232 -7.54 4.11 35.97
C GLU A 232 -8.15 5.49 35.62
N GLN A 233 -7.54 6.58 36.09
CA GLN A 233 -7.82 7.90 35.54
C GLN A 233 -7.35 7.95 34.08
N LEU A 234 -8.30 8.09 33.15
CA LEU A 234 -8.05 8.42 31.74
C LEU A 234 -7.13 9.65 31.67
N LYS A 235 -5.89 9.46 31.20
CA LYS A 235 -5.04 10.58 30.80
C LYS A 235 -5.26 10.89 29.32
N PRO A 236 -5.29 12.18 28.96
CA PRO A 236 -5.62 12.63 27.63
C PRO A 236 -4.52 12.27 26.62
N ARG A 237 -4.80 12.41 25.32
CA ARG A 237 -3.80 12.20 24.27
C ARG A 237 -2.60 13.15 24.48
N THR A 238 -1.46 12.82 23.87
CA THR A 238 -0.22 13.60 24.01
C THR A 238 0.17 14.18 22.66
N PRO A 239 0.05 15.51 22.43
CA PRO A 239 -0.48 16.53 23.35
C PRO A 239 -2.02 16.56 23.42
N PRO A 240 -2.62 16.93 24.56
CA PRO A 240 -4.08 17.02 24.70
C PRO A 240 -4.63 18.23 23.92
N LEU A 241 -5.92 18.21 23.61
CA LEU A 241 -6.62 19.41 23.12
C LEU A 241 -6.44 20.59 24.10
N THR A 242 -6.15 21.77 23.56
CA THR A 242 -5.99 22.98 24.37
C THR A 242 -7.34 23.57 24.76
N ASP A 243 -7.37 24.34 25.85
CA ASP A 243 -8.58 25.07 26.27
C ASP A 243 -9.09 26.02 25.17
N SER A 244 -8.19 26.55 24.32
CA SER A 244 -8.57 27.37 23.16
C SER A 244 -9.27 26.57 22.06
N GLN A 245 -8.84 25.32 21.80
CA GLN A 245 -9.50 24.42 20.86
C GLN A 245 -10.87 23.98 21.39
N ALA A 246 -10.96 23.69 22.70
CA ALA A 246 -12.23 23.40 23.36
C ALA A 246 -13.21 24.59 23.28
N ALA A 247 -12.70 25.82 23.45
CA ALA A 247 -13.49 27.05 23.33
C ALA A 247 -13.99 27.27 21.90
N LEU A 248 -13.14 27.01 20.90
CA LEU A 248 -13.51 27.07 19.48
C LEU A 248 -14.66 26.11 19.15
N LEU A 249 -14.56 24.86 19.64
CA LEU A 249 -15.58 23.83 19.48
C LEU A 249 -16.90 24.25 20.14
N LEU A 250 -16.86 24.70 21.40
CA LEU A 250 -18.04 25.19 22.13
C LEU A 250 -18.71 26.38 21.40
N THR A 251 -17.91 27.32 20.90
CA THR A 251 -18.42 28.49 20.15
C THR A 251 -19.12 28.04 18.86
N SER A 252 -18.51 27.10 18.13
CA SER A 252 -19.11 26.56 16.91
C SER A 252 -20.42 25.81 17.16
N VAL A 253 -20.53 25.07 18.26
CA VAL A 253 -21.80 24.44 18.65
C VAL A 253 -22.87 25.50 18.92
N ILE A 254 -22.54 26.53 19.69
CA ILE A 254 -23.49 27.60 20.04
C ILE A 254 -23.93 28.40 18.81
N ASP A 255 -23.02 28.72 17.89
CA ASP A 255 -23.34 29.48 16.67
C ASP A 255 -24.18 28.66 15.69
N THR A 256 -23.99 27.34 15.63
CA THR A 256 -24.70 26.46 14.69
C THR A 256 -26.05 26.00 15.24
N TYR A 257 -26.09 25.58 16.51
CA TYR A 257 -27.27 25.05 17.20
C TYR A 257 -27.37 25.59 18.63
N PRO A 258 -27.82 26.86 18.83
CA PRO A 258 -27.89 27.49 20.14
C PRO A 258 -28.70 26.70 21.18
N GLU A 259 -29.72 25.99 20.74
CA GLU A 259 -30.63 25.18 21.55
C GLU A 259 -30.01 23.88 22.09
N PHE A 260 -28.88 23.42 21.52
CA PHE A 260 -28.21 22.20 21.99
C PHE A 260 -27.48 22.40 23.30
N VAL A 261 -27.12 23.64 23.64
CA VAL A 261 -26.33 23.99 24.82
C VAL A 261 -27.22 24.66 25.86
N HIS A 262 -27.27 24.10 27.06
CA HIS A 262 -28.16 24.52 28.14
C HIS A 262 -27.45 24.48 29.51
N SER A 263 -28.12 24.96 30.55
CA SER A 263 -27.60 24.88 31.93
C SER A 263 -28.37 23.84 32.71
N GLN A 264 -27.66 22.93 33.39
CA GLN A 264 -28.26 21.83 34.16
C GLN A 264 -27.44 21.54 35.42
N LEU A 265 -28.12 21.29 36.56
CA LEU A 265 -27.49 20.95 37.85
C LEU A 265 -26.35 21.89 38.29
N GLY A 266 -26.49 23.20 38.02
CA GLY A 266 -25.50 24.21 38.41
C GLY A 266 -24.25 24.27 37.51
N ARG A 267 -24.20 23.49 36.42
CA ARG A 267 -23.17 23.60 35.38
C ARG A 267 -23.73 24.38 34.19
N LYS A 268 -22.92 25.30 33.67
CA LYS A 268 -23.18 25.97 32.39
C LYS A 268 -22.65 25.09 31.24
N HIS A 269 -23.16 25.30 30.03
CA HIS A 269 -22.65 24.68 28.80
C HIS A 269 -22.77 23.15 28.80
N CYS A 270 -23.96 22.66 29.16
CA CYS A 270 -24.33 21.25 29.10
C CYS A 270 -24.91 20.91 27.72
N ILE A 271 -24.64 19.71 27.22
CA ILE A 271 -25.14 19.17 25.95
C ILE A 271 -25.50 17.68 26.14
N THR A 272 -26.60 17.23 25.56
CA THR A 272 -26.96 15.80 25.58
C THR A 272 -26.08 15.02 24.60
N ALA A 273 -25.89 13.73 24.85
CA ALA A 273 -25.10 12.87 23.97
C ALA A 273 -25.60 12.89 22.51
N GLU A 274 -26.92 12.84 22.32
CA GLU A 274 -27.58 12.87 21.01
C GLU A 274 -27.32 14.19 20.27
N ASN A 275 -27.45 15.32 20.96
CA ASN A 275 -27.20 16.63 20.35
C ASN A 275 -25.74 16.82 19.96
N LEU A 276 -24.81 16.34 20.80
CA LEU A 276 -23.38 16.37 20.48
C LEU A 276 -23.07 15.50 19.25
N MET A 277 -23.64 14.30 19.18
CA MET A 277 -23.49 13.41 18.02
C MET A 277 -24.05 14.03 16.75
N THR A 278 -25.22 14.67 16.81
CA THR A 278 -25.82 15.36 15.66
C THR A 278 -24.92 16.49 15.18
N TYR A 279 -24.45 17.36 16.08
CA TYR A 279 -23.54 18.45 15.73
C TYR A 279 -22.24 17.94 15.09
N ILE A 280 -21.56 16.96 15.71
CA ILE A 280 -20.30 16.43 15.17
C ILE A 280 -20.53 15.80 13.80
N THR A 281 -21.64 15.06 13.62
CA THR A 281 -21.99 14.45 12.32
C THR A 281 -22.15 15.50 11.23
N ASP A 282 -22.84 16.60 11.51
CA ASP A 282 -23.09 17.67 10.54
C ASP A 282 -21.80 18.42 10.18
N VAL A 283 -20.99 18.77 11.18
CA VAL A 283 -19.78 19.58 10.99
C VAL A 283 -18.64 18.79 10.36
N THR A 284 -18.48 17.52 10.71
CA THR A 284 -17.47 16.63 10.11
C THR A 284 -17.95 15.95 8.83
N GLN A 285 -19.25 16.09 8.50
CA GLN A 285 -19.91 15.33 7.43
C GLN A 285 -19.68 13.82 7.57
N SER A 286 -19.51 13.33 8.80
CA SER A 286 -19.24 11.93 9.07
C SER A 286 -20.40 11.07 8.60
N GLN A 287 -20.07 9.97 7.93
CA GLN A 287 -21.05 9.11 7.26
C GLN A 287 -21.46 7.91 8.12
N SER A 288 -20.86 7.76 9.30
CA SER A 288 -21.11 6.66 10.22
C SER A 288 -21.24 7.16 11.64
N THR A 289 -22.30 6.73 12.32
CA THR A 289 -22.49 6.99 13.75
C THR A 289 -21.30 6.49 14.58
N ARG A 290 -20.58 5.46 14.12
CA ARG A 290 -19.38 4.96 14.82
C ARG A 290 -18.21 5.93 14.72
N GLU A 291 -18.01 6.54 13.56
CA GLU A 291 -16.94 7.53 13.37
C GLU A 291 -17.20 8.77 14.23
N THR A 292 -18.43 9.29 14.22
CA THR A 292 -18.88 10.35 15.12
C THR A 292 -18.67 9.98 16.59
N MET A 293 -19.02 8.75 16.98
CA MET A 293 -18.84 8.25 18.35
C MET A 293 -17.36 8.21 18.75
N GLY A 294 -16.48 7.82 17.83
CA GLY A 294 -15.03 7.87 18.05
C GLY A 294 -14.52 9.29 18.29
N ILE A 295 -15.02 10.28 17.55
CA ILE A 295 -14.68 11.69 17.74
C ILE A 295 -15.18 12.19 19.11
N CYS A 296 -16.42 11.87 19.48
CA CYS A 296 -16.97 12.21 20.79
C CYS A 296 -16.18 11.53 21.92
N GLN A 297 -15.69 10.30 21.72
CA GLN A 297 -14.81 9.61 22.65
C GLN A 297 -13.48 10.37 22.84
N VAL A 298 -12.88 10.92 21.77
CA VAL A 298 -11.67 11.76 21.89
C VAL A 298 -11.94 12.97 22.79
N LEU A 299 -13.08 13.65 22.62
CA LEU A 299 -13.44 14.81 23.44
C LEU A 299 -13.58 14.44 24.93
N LEU A 300 -14.09 13.23 25.22
CA LEU A 300 -14.22 12.71 26.57
C LEU A 300 -12.85 12.37 27.18
N GLU A 301 -12.00 11.65 26.43
CA GLU A 301 -10.65 11.25 26.86
C GLU A 301 -9.73 12.47 27.08
N ASP A 302 -9.87 13.50 26.25
CA ASP A 302 -9.12 14.77 26.38
C ASP A 302 -9.70 15.72 27.45
N ALA A 303 -10.74 15.29 28.16
CA ALA A 303 -11.46 16.07 29.18
C ALA A 303 -12.03 17.41 28.68
N VAL A 304 -12.23 17.56 27.36
CA VAL A 304 -12.93 18.68 26.74
C VAL A 304 -14.40 18.69 27.14
N ILE A 305 -14.98 17.49 27.27
CA ILE A 305 -16.31 17.28 27.82
C ILE A 305 -16.23 16.36 29.03
N LYS A 306 -17.13 16.56 30.02
CA LYS A 306 -17.23 15.70 31.20
C LYS A 306 -18.67 15.27 31.44
N PRO A 307 -18.94 14.02 31.87
CA PRO A 307 -20.28 13.58 32.19
C PRO A 307 -20.83 14.34 33.40
N LEU A 308 -22.13 14.64 33.38
CA LEU A 308 -22.79 15.40 34.45
C LEU A 308 -23.11 14.52 35.67
N ASP A 309 -23.33 13.22 35.48
CA ASP A 309 -23.57 12.27 36.58
C ASP A 309 -22.27 11.95 37.33
N ARG A 310 -22.31 12.05 38.66
CA ARG A 310 -21.14 11.89 39.56
C ARG A 310 -20.96 10.48 40.11
N LYS A 311 -21.89 9.55 39.82
CA LYS A 311 -21.94 8.25 40.52
C LYS A 311 -21.17 7.11 39.85
N THR A 312 -20.60 7.32 38.67
CA THR A 312 -19.91 6.29 37.89
C THR A 312 -18.76 6.93 37.13
N GLU A 313 -17.54 6.42 37.33
CA GLU A 313 -16.36 6.75 36.55
C GLU A 313 -16.54 6.17 35.12
N PHE A 314 -17.38 6.79 34.30
CA PHE A 314 -17.58 6.34 32.93
C PHE A 314 -16.37 6.71 32.07
N VAL A 315 -15.76 5.68 31.50
CA VAL A 315 -14.59 5.75 30.61
C VAL A 315 -14.99 5.84 29.12
N ASP A 316 -16.25 5.50 28.82
CA ASP A 316 -16.77 5.35 27.45
C ASP A 316 -17.95 6.29 27.15
N PHE A 317 -17.92 6.92 25.98
CA PHE A 317 -18.97 7.80 25.49
C PHE A 317 -20.26 7.02 25.23
N GLN A 318 -21.32 7.39 25.95
CA GLN A 318 -22.66 6.80 25.81
C GLN A 318 -23.51 7.62 24.85
N THR A 319 -24.17 6.95 23.91
CA THR A 319 -25.03 7.57 22.88
C THR A 319 -26.48 7.77 23.33
N THR A 320 -26.87 7.30 24.54
CA THR A 320 -28.26 7.41 25.00
C THR A 320 -28.61 8.88 25.34
N PRO A 321 -29.78 9.40 24.91
CA PRO A 321 -30.15 10.82 25.08
C PRO A 321 -30.18 11.30 26.54
N SER A 322 -30.36 10.38 27.48
CA SER A 322 -30.35 10.65 28.92
C SER A 322 -28.97 11.05 29.47
N PHE A 323 -27.88 10.77 28.74
CA PHE A 323 -26.55 11.18 29.14
C PHE A 323 -26.28 12.62 28.74
N VAL A 324 -25.83 13.40 29.72
CA VAL A 324 -25.52 14.83 29.56
C VAL A 324 -24.05 15.05 29.88
N TYR A 325 -23.36 15.78 29.00
CA TYR A 325 -21.98 16.20 29.15
C TYR A 325 -21.92 17.72 29.33
N PHE A 326 -20.88 18.23 29.96
CA PHE A 326 -20.65 19.67 30.11
C PHE A 326 -19.21 20.05 29.77
N PHE A 327 -19.02 21.25 29.23
CA PHE A 327 -17.71 21.85 29.01
C PHE A 327 -17.16 22.40 30.35
N PRO A 328 -15.91 22.08 30.73
CA PRO A 328 -15.31 22.56 31.97
C PRO A 328 -15.32 24.09 32.11
N SER A 329 -15.38 24.60 33.34
CA SER A 329 -15.56 26.03 33.61
C SER A 329 -14.43 26.96 33.13
N GLY A 330 -13.28 26.42 32.71
CA GLY A 330 -12.20 27.18 32.08
C GLY A 330 -12.41 27.44 30.58
N VAL A 331 -13.39 26.79 29.96
CA VAL A 331 -13.70 26.90 28.53
C VAL A 331 -14.88 27.87 28.35
N THR A 332 -14.61 29.06 27.80
CA THR A 332 -15.62 30.07 27.50
C THR A 332 -15.77 30.25 25.98
N PRO A 333 -16.99 30.55 25.47
CA PRO A 333 -17.17 30.88 24.06
C PRO A 333 -16.29 32.06 23.63
N LEU A 334 -15.75 32.00 22.42
CA LEU A 334 -14.95 33.04 21.78
C LEU A 334 -15.87 34.05 21.05
N ASP A 335 -15.37 35.27 20.83
CA ASP A 335 -16.12 36.31 20.13
C ASP A 335 -16.24 36.07 18.61
N ALA A 336 -15.31 35.30 18.03
CA ALA A 336 -15.29 34.95 16.61
C ALA A 336 -14.61 33.60 16.39
N ILE A 337 -15.05 32.87 15.35
CA ILE A 337 -14.47 31.60 14.93
C ILE A 337 -13.56 31.84 13.73
N ASP A 338 -12.31 31.39 13.81
CA ASP A 338 -11.47 31.22 12.63
C ASP A 338 -11.82 29.86 11.97
N GLU A 339 -12.40 29.92 10.75
CA GLU A 339 -12.85 28.73 10.03
C GLU A 339 -11.69 27.80 9.66
N ASP A 340 -10.48 28.33 9.41
CA ASP A 340 -9.33 27.49 9.05
C ASP A 340 -8.79 26.72 10.28
N ASP A 341 -8.80 27.35 11.47
CA ASP A 341 -8.43 26.69 12.72
C ASP A 341 -9.46 25.63 13.14
N LEU A 342 -10.76 25.90 12.93
CA LEU A 342 -11.82 24.93 13.22
C LEU A 342 -11.70 23.71 12.30
N GLN A 343 -11.45 23.91 11.02
CA GLN A 343 -11.25 22.80 10.09
C GLN A 343 -10.02 21.96 10.45
N SER A 344 -8.91 22.61 10.79
CA SER A 344 -7.69 21.94 11.24
C SER A 344 -7.93 21.06 12.49
N LEU A 345 -8.72 21.57 13.44
CA LEU A 345 -9.14 20.84 14.63
C LEU A 345 -10.02 19.63 14.29
N LEU A 346 -10.99 19.78 13.38
CA LEU A 346 -11.85 18.69 12.95
C LEU A 346 -11.08 17.57 12.24
N ASP A 347 -10.13 17.93 11.38
CA ASP A 347 -9.27 16.97 10.68
C ASP A 347 -8.41 16.16 11.67
N ASP A 348 -7.91 16.82 12.73
CA ASP A 348 -7.17 16.18 13.82
C ASP A 348 -8.07 15.22 14.64
N LEU A 349 -9.29 15.64 14.96
CA LEU A 349 -10.28 14.80 15.64
C LEU A 349 -10.66 13.55 14.82
N ILE A 350 -10.88 13.70 13.51
CA ILE A 350 -11.19 12.57 12.61
C ILE A 350 -10.03 11.57 12.59
N ARG A 351 -8.78 12.06 12.56
CA ARG A 351 -7.58 11.22 12.54
C ARG A 351 -7.46 10.35 13.79
N HIS A 352 -7.83 10.89 14.95
CA HIS A 352 -7.73 10.21 16.25
C HIS A 352 -8.99 9.44 16.68
N GLY A 353 -10.16 9.74 16.11
CA GLY A 353 -11.44 9.18 16.55
C GLY A 353 -11.53 7.66 16.47
N SER A 354 -10.93 7.05 15.45
CA SER A 354 -10.95 5.59 15.25
C SER A 354 -10.08 4.82 16.25
N ASP A 355 -8.95 5.38 16.67
CA ASP A 355 -8.09 4.82 17.71
C ASP A 355 -8.76 4.91 19.09
N ALA A 356 -9.41 6.05 19.39
CA ALA A 356 -10.23 6.19 20.59
C ALA A 356 -11.41 5.21 20.61
N LEU A 357 -12.08 5.03 19.47
CA LEU A 357 -13.15 4.06 19.30
C LEU A 357 -12.66 2.61 19.49
N LEU A 358 -11.48 2.27 18.96
CA LEU A 358 -10.86 0.96 19.15
C LEU A 358 -10.59 0.69 20.62
N ARG A 359 -9.97 1.65 21.34
CA ARG A 359 -9.73 1.55 22.78
C ARG A 359 -11.02 1.33 23.56
N MET A 360 -12.04 2.16 23.29
CA MET A 360 -13.36 2.07 23.92
C MET A 360 -13.99 0.68 23.69
N THR A 361 -13.91 0.16 22.47
CA THR A 361 -14.47 -1.15 22.12
C THR A 361 -13.72 -2.29 22.81
N LEU A 362 -12.38 -2.21 22.89
CA LEU A 362 -11.54 -3.23 23.49
C LEU A 362 -11.61 -3.29 25.03
N ARG A 363 -12.05 -2.21 25.70
CA ARG A 363 -12.36 -2.23 27.15
C ARG A 363 -13.52 -3.18 27.49
N LYS A 364 -14.40 -3.48 26.52
CA LYS A 364 -15.46 -4.49 26.72
C LYS A 364 -14.85 -5.89 26.79
N PRO A 365 -15.28 -6.71 27.77
CA PRO A 365 -14.78 -8.07 27.89
C PRO A 365 -15.23 -8.91 26.67
N PRO A 366 -14.42 -9.90 26.23
CA PRO A 366 -14.66 -10.70 25.03
C PRO A 366 -16.08 -11.26 24.88
N ASN A 367 -16.69 -11.70 25.98
CA ASN A 367 -18.02 -12.30 26.04
C ASN A 367 -19.19 -11.33 25.84
N LEU A 368 -18.96 -10.02 25.97
CA LEU A 368 -19.99 -8.99 25.81
C LEU A 368 -19.89 -8.24 24.47
N ARG A 369 -18.93 -8.59 23.62
CA ARG A 369 -18.77 -7.98 22.29
C ARG A 369 -19.82 -8.51 21.33
N SER A 370 -20.48 -7.60 20.63
CA SER A 370 -21.34 -7.93 19.50
C SER A 370 -20.54 -8.32 18.25
N ASN A 371 -21.14 -9.06 17.32
CA ASN A 371 -20.49 -9.41 16.05
C ASN A 371 -20.00 -8.16 15.29
N ASP A 372 -20.80 -7.10 15.33
CA ASP A 372 -20.52 -5.79 14.75
C ASP A 372 -19.26 -5.12 15.32
N GLU A 373 -18.98 -5.32 16.60
CA GLU A 373 -17.77 -4.83 17.29
C GLU A 373 -16.57 -5.72 16.99
N ILE A 374 -16.77 -7.04 16.88
CA ILE A 374 -15.72 -7.98 16.46
C ILE A 374 -15.27 -7.67 15.03
N ASP A 375 -16.21 -7.42 14.11
CA ASP A 375 -15.89 -7.01 12.74
C ASP A 375 -15.13 -5.68 12.69
N PHE A 376 -15.48 -4.73 13.57
CA PHE A 376 -14.75 -3.48 13.70
C PHE A 376 -13.33 -3.68 14.24
N ILE A 377 -13.16 -4.43 15.33
CA ILE A 377 -11.83 -4.75 15.87
C ILE A 377 -11.00 -5.45 14.78
N TYR A 378 -11.56 -6.45 14.10
CA TYR A 378 -10.91 -7.13 12.98
C TYR A 378 -10.43 -6.15 11.90
N SER A 379 -11.27 -5.19 11.50
CA SER A 379 -10.89 -4.17 10.52
C SER A 379 -9.69 -3.32 10.97
N GLU A 380 -9.59 -2.99 12.25
CA GLU A 380 -8.45 -2.24 12.79
C GLU A 380 -7.21 -3.13 12.97
N LEU A 381 -7.37 -4.41 13.36
CA LEU A 381 -6.25 -5.37 13.46
C LEU A 381 -5.54 -5.58 12.11
N MET A 382 -6.26 -5.42 10.98
CA MET A 382 -5.67 -5.47 9.64
C MET A 382 -4.65 -4.36 9.38
N HIS A 383 -4.67 -3.28 10.17
CA HIS A 383 -3.75 -2.15 10.05
C HIS A 383 -2.54 -2.26 10.99
N ILE A 384 -2.54 -3.21 11.94
CA ILE A 384 -1.45 -3.40 12.90
C ILE A 384 -0.33 -4.24 12.28
N LYS A 385 0.86 -3.65 12.15
CA LYS A 385 2.03 -4.28 11.52
C LYS A 385 2.45 -5.59 12.19
N ALA A 386 2.43 -5.67 13.52
CA ALA A 386 2.73 -6.88 14.28
C ALA A 386 1.90 -8.08 13.81
N LEU A 387 0.65 -7.84 13.40
CA LEU A 387 -0.30 -8.87 13.00
C LEU A 387 -0.27 -9.15 11.50
N ALA A 388 0.46 -8.38 10.69
CA ALA A 388 0.38 -8.45 9.23
C ALA A 388 0.59 -9.87 8.68
N HIS A 389 1.52 -10.62 9.29
CA HIS A 389 1.89 -12.00 8.93
C HIS A 389 0.87 -13.07 9.30
N LEU A 390 -0.16 -12.75 10.10
CA LEU A 390 -1.19 -13.71 10.51
C LEU A 390 -2.30 -13.83 9.45
N SER A 391 -2.85 -15.04 9.32
CA SER A 391 -4.00 -15.28 8.43
C SER A 391 -5.23 -14.47 8.86
N THR A 392 -6.13 -14.24 7.91
CA THR A 392 -7.42 -13.56 8.15
C THR A 392 -8.24 -14.29 9.21
N THR A 393 -8.23 -15.63 9.21
CA THR A 393 -8.90 -16.44 10.23
C THR A 393 -8.34 -16.18 11.63
N ILE A 394 -7.01 -16.19 11.78
CA ILE A 394 -6.36 -15.91 13.08
C ILE A 394 -6.72 -14.49 13.54
N LYS A 395 -6.62 -13.48 12.66
CA LYS A 395 -6.98 -12.09 12.99
C LYS A 395 -8.45 -11.96 13.42
N ARG A 396 -9.37 -12.69 12.77
CA ARG A 396 -10.80 -12.68 13.12
C ARG A 396 -11.06 -13.35 14.47
N GLN A 397 -10.39 -14.45 14.76
CA GLN A 397 -10.45 -15.10 16.08
C GLN A 397 -9.84 -14.22 17.18
N LEU A 398 -8.71 -13.55 16.88
CA LEU A 398 -8.08 -12.59 17.77
C LEU A 398 -9.02 -11.43 18.09
N ALA A 399 -9.73 -10.87 17.11
CA ALA A 399 -10.69 -9.80 17.35
C ALA A 399 -11.76 -10.17 18.41
N GLY A 400 -12.13 -11.46 18.48
CA GLY A 400 -13.07 -11.98 19.46
C GLY A 400 -12.54 -12.10 20.89
N CYS A 401 -11.22 -12.20 21.11
CA CYS A 401 -10.63 -12.49 22.43
C CYS A 401 -9.57 -11.49 22.91
N ILE A 402 -9.00 -10.68 22.01
CA ILE A 402 -7.90 -9.77 22.32
C ILE A 402 -8.34 -8.72 23.34
N LEU A 403 -7.50 -8.46 24.35
CA LEU A 403 -7.77 -7.54 25.45
C LEU A 403 -6.91 -6.29 25.30
N LEU A 404 -7.39 -5.16 25.81
CA LEU A 404 -6.57 -3.95 26.00
C LEU A 404 -6.09 -3.90 27.44
N GLU A 405 -4.78 -3.79 27.63
CA GLU A 405 -4.14 -3.59 28.92
C GLU A 405 -3.36 -2.26 28.90
N SER A 406 -3.67 -1.38 29.84
CA SER A 406 -3.05 -0.05 29.92
C SER A 406 -2.25 0.09 31.21
N HIS A 407 -1.12 0.77 31.11
CA HIS A 407 -0.22 1.01 32.23
C HIS A 407 0.28 2.44 32.19
N ASN A 408 0.03 3.19 33.26
CA ASN A 408 0.23 4.64 33.28
C ASN A 408 1.59 5.08 33.83
N VAL A 409 2.40 4.15 34.33
CA VAL A 409 3.65 4.44 35.04
C VAL A 409 4.80 3.70 34.35
N GLY A 410 5.81 4.46 33.91
CA GLY A 410 7.08 3.90 33.47
C GLY A 410 7.83 3.30 34.67
N GLY A 411 8.49 2.16 34.47
CA GLY A 411 9.14 1.38 35.51
C GLY A 411 8.29 0.22 36.05
N THR A 412 7.01 0.13 35.69
CA THR A 412 6.15 -1.01 36.05
C THR A 412 6.69 -2.30 35.44
N VAL A 413 6.87 -3.33 36.25
CA VAL A 413 7.25 -4.67 35.78
C VAL A 413 5.99 -5.41 35.35
N LEU A 414 5.91 -5.78 34.08
CA LEU A 414 4.78 -6.50 33.50
C LEU A 414 4.81 -7.99 33.83
N PHE A 415 6.01 -8.61 33.78
CA PHE A 415 6.29 -9.94 34.30
C PHE A 415 7.81 -10.13 34.50
N ASN A 416 8.20 -11.11 35.30
CA ASN A 416 9.60 -11.42 35.58
C ASN A 416 10.12 -12.61 34.76
N GLN A 417 11.43 -12.64 34.55
CA GLN A 417 12.13 -13.82 34.07
C GLN A 417 11.92 -14.98 35.07
N GLY A 418 11.55 -16.15 34.55
CA GLY A 418 11.24 -17.34 35.33
C GLY A 418 9.75 -17.50 35.66
N ASP A 419 8.93 -16.47 35.46
CA ASP A 419 7.47 -16.59 35.63
C ASP A 419 6.87 -17.54 34.58
N GLU A 420 5.67 -18.05 34.84
CA GLU A 420 4.95 -18.84 33.84
C GLU A 420 4.52 -17.96 32.65
N GLY A 421 4.60 -18.51 31.43
CA GLY A 421 4.08 -17.85 30.24
C GLY A 421 2.55 -17.80 30.22
N THR A 422 1.93 -16.71 30.66
CA THR A 422 0.46 -16.56 30.74
C THR A 422 -0.19 -15.82 29.59
N SER A 423 0.52 -14.88 28.94
CA SER A 423 -0.06 -14.04 27.87
C SER A 423 0.96 -13.62 26.80
N TRP A 424 0.47 -13.28 25.61
CA TRP A 424 1.21 -12.65 24.51
C TRP A 424 0.77 -11.19 24.38
N PHE A 425 1.70 -10.27 24.14
CA PHE A 425 1.45 -8.83 24.15
C PHE A 425 1.91 -8.17 22.85
N ILE A 426 1.20 -7.13 22.42
CA ILE A 426 1.54 -6.27 21.27
C ILE A 426 1.45 -4.82 21.73
N ILE A 427 2.45 -4.00 21.40
CA ILE A 427 2.51 -2.60 21.84
C ILE A 427 1.72 -1.73 20.87
N LEU A 428 0.62 -1.13 21.33
CA LEU A 428 -0.14 -0.13 20.58
C LEU A 428 0.43 1.28 20.75
N LYS A 429 0.96 1.58 21.94
CA LYS A 429 1.53 2.89 22.26
C LYS A 429 2.53 2.73 23.39
N GLY A 430 3.62 3.48 23.33
CA GLY A 430 4.69 3.48 24.33
C GLY A 430 5.84 2.53 23.99
N SER A 431 6.63 2.20 25.00
CA SER A 431 7.79 1.32 24.88
C SER A 431 8.09 0.56 26.18
N VAL A 432 8.70 -0.62 26.05
CA VAL A 432 9.05 -1.50 27.17
C VAL A 432 10.49 -1.99 27.05
N ASN A 433 11.17 -2.16 28.18
CA ASN A 433 12.49 -2.77 28.29
C ASN A 433 12.36 -4.26 28.60
N VAL A 434 13.13 -5.07 27.88
CA VAL A 434 13.34 -6.50 28.13
C VAL A 434 14.59 -6.66 28.97
N VAL A 435 14.49 -7.28 30.13
CA VAL A 435 15.57 -7.40 31.12
C VAL A 435 15.85 -8.87 31.39
N ILE A 436 17.13 -9.27 31.37
CA ILE A 436 17.55 -10.64 31.70
C ILE A 436 18.52 -10.59 32.88
N TYR A 437 18.30 -11.43 33.88
CA TYR A 437 19.17 -11.56 35.04
C TYR A 437 20.62 -11.85 34.62
N GLY A 438 21.56 -11.08 35.18
CA GLY A 438 22.98 -11.14 34.84
C GLY A 438 23.38 -10.47 33.52
N LYS A 439 22.43 -10.00 32.71
CA LYS A 439 22.67 -9.30 31.43
C LYS A 439 22.15 -7.86 31.41
N GLY A 440 21.30 -7.47 32.37
CA GLY A 440 20.71 -6.12 32.44
C GLY A 440 19.59 -5.93 31.41
N ILE A 441 19.35 -4.69 30.98
CA ILE A 441 18.44 -4.40 29.87
C ILE A 441 19.05 -4.98 28.59
N VAL A 442 18.28 -5.86 27.96
CA VAL A 442 18.65 -6.61 26.77
C VAL A 442 18.09 -5.97 25.51
N CYS A 443 16.83 -5.52 25.50
CA CYS A 443 16.20 -4.79 24.39
C CYS A 443 15.16 -3.79 24.86
N SER A 444 14.81 -2.82 24.00
CA SER A 444 13.64 -1.95 24.20
C SER A 444 12.70 -2.10 23.01
N LEU A 445 11.48 -2.55 23.25
CA LEU A 445 10.43 -2.75 22.23
C LEU A 445 9.52 -1.52 22.17
N HIS A 446 9.03 -1.18 20.97
CA HIS A 446 8.26 0.03 20.70
C HIS A 446 6.90 -0.29 20.07
N GLU A 447 6.10 0.75 19.84
CA GLU A 447 4.83 0.65 19.12
C GLU A 447 4.94 -0.16 17.82
N GLY A 448 4.07 -1.17 17.71
CA GLY A 448 4.03 -2.12 16.60
C GLY A 448 4.88 -3.38 16.79
N ASP A 449 5.65 -3.49 17.87
CA ASP A 449 6.36 -4.72 18.26
C ASP A 449 5.50 -5.61 19.16
N ASP A 450 5.83 -6.90 19.25
CA ASP A 450 5.17 -7.90 20.08
C ASP A 450 6.15 -8.71 20.94
N PHE A 451 5.69 -9.26 22.06
CA PHE A 451 6.54 -10.04 22.98
C PHE A 451 5.76 -11.03 23.83
N GLY A 452 6.49 -11.99 24.43
CA GLY A 452 5.92 -13.00 25.32
C GLY A 452 5.34 -14.23 24.61
N LYS A 453 5.39 -14.31 23.28
CA LYS A 453 4.91 -15.46 22.49
C LYS A 453 5.66 -16.76 22.79
N LEU A 454 6.99 -16.71 22.92
CA LEU A 454 7.85 -17.90 23.01
C LEU A 454 7.51 -18.81 24.20
N ALA A 455 7.18 -18.22 25.35
CA ALA A 455 6.81 -18.95 26.56
C ALA A 455 5.47 -19.70 26.41
N LEU A 456 4.54 -19.18 25.59
CA LEU A 456 3.28 -19.85 25.30
C LEU A 456 3.47 -21.06 24.37
N VAL A 457 4.31 -20.90 23.34
CA VAL A 457 4.55 -21.92 22.32
C VAL A 457 5.31 -23.12 22.89
N ASN A 458 6.34 -22.86 23.69
CA ASN A 458 7.22 -23.91 24.21
C ASN A 458 6.80 -24.44 25.58
N ASP A 459 5.69 -23.94 26.14
CA ASP A 459 5.24 -24.19 27.51
C ASP A 459 6.39 -24.07 28.53
N ALA A 460 7.16 -22.98 28.40
CA ALA A 460 8.41 -22.76 29.12
C ALA A 460 8.32 -21.47 29.96
N PRO A 461 9.11 -21.36 31.06
CA PRO A 461 9.19 -20.13 31.83
C PRO A 461 9.65 -18.92 31.00
N ARG A 462 9.26 -17.71 31.41
CA ARG A 462 9.67 -16.44 30.77
C ARG A 462 11.19 -16.33 30.71
N ALA A 463 11.73 -16.17 29.50
CA ALA A 463 13.18 -16.03 29.30
C ALA A 463 13.75 -14.65 29.72
N ALA A 464 12.87 -13.66 29.91
CA ALA A 464 13.22 -12.30 30.29
C ALA A 464 12.07 -11.64 31.07
N SER A 465 12.40 -10.64 31.90
CA SER A 465 11.44 -9.71 32.50
C SER A 465 11.08 -8.60 31.52
N ILE A 466 9.87 -8.07 31.59
CA ILE A 466 9.45 -6.90 30.82
C ILE A 466 9.14 -5.76 31.79
N ILE A 467 9.75 -4.60 31.58
CA ILE A 467 9.59 -3.41 32.41
C ILE A 467 9.22 -2.24 31.52
N LEU A 468 8.14 -1.54 31.83
CA LEU A 468 7.71 -0.40 31.02
C LEU A 468 8.75 0.72 31.06
N ARG A 469 9.02 1.34 29.91
CA ARG A 469 9.91 2.51 29.83
C ARG A 469 9.13 3.81 30.00
N GLU A 470 7.91 3.81 29.47
CA GLU A 470 6.97 4.93 29.52
C GLU A 470 5.54 4.37 29.66
N PRO A 471 4.51 5.22 29.81
CA PRO A 471 3.13 4.76 29.80
C PRO A 471 2.80 4.00 28.51
N CYS A 472 2.22 2.80 28.64
CA CYS A 472 1.99 1.89 27.52
C CYS A 472 0.52 1.48 27.39
N HIS A 473 0.08 1.31 26.14
CA HIS A 473 -1.12 0.58 25.79
C HIS A 473 -0.72 -0.70 25.07
N LEU A 474 -1.16 -1.84 25.58
CA LEU A 474 -0.80 -3.17 25.10
C LEU A 474 -2.07 -3.93 24.70
N LEU A 475 -2.04 -4.60 23.56
CA LEU A 475 -2.99 -5.68 23.28
C LEU A 475 -2.48 -6.96 23.91
N ARG A 476 -3.35 -7.68 24.61
CA ARG A 476 -3.02 -8.93 25.30
C ARG A 476 -3.88 -10.08 24.78
N VAL A 477 -3.25 -11.23 24.58
CA VAL A 477 -3.91 -12.51 24.28
C VAL A 477 -3.47 -13.51 25.34
N ASP A 478 -4.42 -14.08 26.08
CA ASP A 478 -4.13 -15.02 27.16
C ASP A 478 -3.80 -16.43 26.61
N LYS A 479 -3.04 -17.23 27.38
CA LYS A 479 -2.52 -18.55 26.99
C LYS A 479 -3.63 -19.49 26.51
N ASP A 480 -4.76 -19.51 27.21
CA ASP A 480 -5.89 -20.37 26.86
C ASP A 480 -6.51 -19.99 25.52
N ASP A 481 -6.68 -18.68 25.27
CA ASP A 481 -7.17 -18.18 23.99
C ASP A 481 -6.14 -18.40 22.87
N PHE A 482 -4.85 -18.16 23.13
CA PHE A 482 -3.77 -18.42 22.18
C PHE A 482 -3.72 -19.89 21.76
N ASN A 483 -3.75 -20.80 22.73
CA ASN A 483 -3.75 -22.24 22.49
C ASN A 483 -5.05 -22.71 21.84
N ARG A 484 -6.20 -22.17 22.24
CA ARG A 484 -7.49 -22.46 21.59
C ARG A 484 -7.44 -22.04 20.12
N ILE A 485 -6.96 -20.85 19.80
CA ILE A 485 -6.84 -20.37 18.42
C ILE A 485 -5.92 -21.29 17.60
N LEU A 486 -4.75 -21.66 18.13
CA LEU A 486 -3.85 -22.58 17.43
C LEU A 486 -4.47 -23.97 17.22
N LYS A 487 -5.10 -24.54 18.25
CA LYS A 487 -5.79 -25.83 18.15
C LYS A 487 -6.97 -25.77 17.20
N ASP A 488 -7.74 -24.70 17.20
CA ASP A 488 -8.87 -24.50 16.30
C ASP A 488 -8.38 -24.35 14.86
N VAL A 489 -7.28 -23.63 14.62
CA VAL A 489 -6.66 -23.53 13.29
C VAL A 489 -6.16 -24.89 12.83
N GLU A 490 -5.43 -25.64 13.66
CA GLU A 490 -4.97 -26.99 13.31
C GLU A 490 -6.14 -27.98 13.09
N ALA A 491 -7.15 -27.95 13.96
CA ALA A 491 -8.33 -28.81 13.86
C ALA A 491 -9.20 -28.48 12.63
N ASN A 492 -9.15 -27.22 12.17
CA ASN A 492 -9.82 -26.79 10.95
C ASN A 492 -8.94 -26.93 9.71
N THR A 493 -7.65 -27.23 9.84
CA THR A 493 -6.75 -27.41 8.70
C THR A 493 -6.66 -28.87 8.29
N VAL A 494 -6.88 -29.17 7.00
CA VAL A 494 -6.70 -30.49 6.40
C VAL A 494 -5.51 -30.44 5.46
N ARG A 495 -4.50 -31.28 5.71
CA ARG A 495 -3.31 -31.40 4.86
C ARG A 495 -3.32 -32.74 4.14
N LEU A 496 -3.39 -32.70 2.82
CA LEU A 496 -3.25 -33.86 1.95
C LEU A 496 -1.77 -34.02 1.60
N LYS A 497 -1.25 -35.23 1.79
CA LYS A 497 0.14 -35.57 1.51
C LYS A 497 0.27 -36.63 0.42
N GLU A 498 1.19 -36.41 -0.50
CA GLU A 498 1.64 -37.43 -1.46
C GLU A 498 3.14 -37.65 -1.29
N LEU A 499 3.56 -38.92 -1.21
CA LEU A 499 4.97 -39.29 -0.97
C LEU A 499 5.58 -38.61 0.29
N GLY A 500 4.75 -38.29 1.28
CA GLY A 500 5.17 -37.65 2.53
C GLY A 500 5.26 -36.11 2.47
N MET A 501 5.10 -35.51 1.29
CA MET A 501 5.08 -34.06 1.08
C MET A 501 3.66 -33.54 1.11
N ASP A 502 3.44 -32.36 1.68
CA ASP A 502 2.16 -31.66 1.56
C ASP A 502 1.92 -31.33 0.08
N VAL A 503 0.71 -31.55 -0.43
CA VAL A 503 0.35 -31.22 -1.82
C VAL A 503 -0.92 -30.37 -1.92
N LEU A 504 -1.76 -30.39 -0.87
CA LEU A 504 -2.94 -29.54 -0.77
C LEU A 504 -3.26 -29.29 0.70
N ILE A 505 -3.45 -28.03 1.07
CA ILE A 505 -3.77 -27.55 2.40
C ILE A 505 -5.10 -26.83 2.32
N LEU A 506 -6.07 -27.32 3.09
CA LEU A 506 -7.43 -26.81 3.14
C LEU A 506 -7.75 -26.27 4.53
N GLU A 507 -8.60 -25.26 4.61
CA GLU A 507 -9.17 -24.75 5.86
C GLU A 507 -10.68 -24.96 5.89
N LYS A 508 -11.20 -25.44 7.01
CA LYS A 508 -12.61 -25.72 7.24
C LYS A 508 -13.34 -24.46 7.69
N ILE A 509 -14.20 -23.94 6.82
CA ILE A 509 -15.03 -22.76 7.04
C ILE A 509 -16.46 -23.20 7.41
N GLN A 510 -17.02 -22.60 8.46
CA GLN A 510 -18.44 -22.77 8.83
C GLN A 510 -19.31 -21.90 7.93
N GLN A 511 -20.31 -22.49 7.24
CA GLN A 511 -21.27 -21.70 6.48
C GLN A 511 -22.22 -20.93 7.42
N PRO A 512 -22.54 -19.66 7.14
CA PRO A 512 -23.63 -18.96 7.80
C PRO A 512 -24.95 -19.67 7.49
N PHE A 513 -25.78 -19.94 8.51
CA PHE A 513 -27.11 -20.53 8.31
C PHE A 513 -27.96 -19.62 7.42
N SER A 514 -28.24 -20.04 6.18
CA SER A 514 -29.33 -19.48 5.38
C SER A 514 -30.66 -19.98 5.93
N LYS A 515 -31.60 -19.06 6.18
CA LYS A 515 -32.89 -19.35 6.85
C LYS A 515 -33.86 -20.24 6.04
N GLU A 516 -33.48 -20.75 4.88
CA GLU A 516 -34.42 -21.35 3.91
C GLU A 516 -34.40 -22.87 3.79
N GLN A 517 -33.50 -23.60 4.48
CA GLN A 517 -33.53 -25.07 4.48
C GLN A 517 -34.08 -25.63 5.80
N ARG A 518 -35.42 -25.66 5.92
CA ARG A 518 -36.11 -26.54 6.88
C ARG A 518 -36.00 -27.98 6.38
N GLY A 519 -34.89 -28.65 6.68
CA GLY A 519 -34.66 -29.98 6.14
C GLY A 519 -33.69 -30.90 6.85
N ASP A 520 -32.88 -30.47 7.82
CA ASP A 520 -32.21 -31.41 8.75
C ASP A 520 -31.63 -30.63 9.94
N LYS A 521 -31.93 -31.05 11.18
CA LYS A 521 -31.56 -30.26 12.38
C LYS A 521 -30.14 -30.54 12.90
N ASN A 522 -29.36 -31.42 12.26
CA ASN A 522 -28.07 -31.86 12.81
C ASN A 522 -26.87 -31.93 11.85
N ALA A 523 -26.98 -31.54 10.57
CA ALA A 523 -25.81 -31.46 9.70
C ALA A 523 -25.25 -30.03 9.69
N LYS A 524 -24.21 -29.76 10.50
CA LYS A 524 -23.37 -28.57 10.29
C LYS A 524 -22.68 -28.74 8.94
N SER A 525 -23.15 -28.04 7.90
CA SER A 525 -22.50 -28.03 6.59
C SER A 525 -21.22 -27.21 6.68
N TYR A 526 -20.07 -27.87 6.50
CA TYR A 526 -18.76 -27.25 6.49
C TYR A 526 -18.25 -27.17 5.05
N ARG A 527 -17.62 -26.05 4.70
CA ARG A 527 -16.93 -25.85 3.42
C ARG A 527 -15.42 -25.93 3.66
N TYR A 528 -14.67 -26.46 2.70
CA TYR A 528 -13.21 -26.36 2.71
C TYR A 528 -12.76 -25.28 1.74
N SER A 529 -11.93 -24.34 2.20
CA SER A 529 -11.22 -23.36 1.39
C SER A 529 -9.80 -23.83 1.12
N VAL A 530 -9.24 -23.50 -0.03
CA VAL A 530 -7.86 -23.85 -0.37
C VAL A 530 -6.94 -22.76 0.16
N MET A 531 -5.99 -23.12 1.03
CA MET A 531 -4.99 -22.20 1.57
C MET A 531 -3.71 -22.24 0.72
N ALA A 532 -3.27 -23.45 0.38
CA ALA A 532 -2.13 -23.67 -0.48
C ALA A 532 -2.18 -25.05 -1.14
N GLY A 533 -1.51 -25.24 -2.27
CA GLY A 533 -1.44 -26.54 -2.95
C GLY A 533 -0.54 -26.51 -4.17
N THR A 534 -0.12 -27.67 -4.68
CA THR A 534 0.55 -27.68 -6.00
C THR A 534 -0.46 -27.28 -7.08
N ALA A 535 0.02 -26.70 -8.18
CA ALA A 535 -0.86 -26.24 -9.26
C ALA A 535 -1.76 -27.37 -9.79
N GLU A 536 -1.20 -28.57 -9.92
CA GLU A 536 -1.91 -29.78 -10.38
C GLU A 536 -2.97 -30.21 -9.37
N LYS A 537 -2.65 -30.24 -8.07
CA LYS A 537 -3.58 -30.72 -7.05
C LYS A 537 -4.72 -29.77 -6.78
N VAL A 538 -4.49 -28.47 -6.90
CA VAL A 538 -5.59 -27.51 -6.81
C VAL A 538 -6.50 -27.63 -8.02
N LEU A 539 -5.95 -27.81 -9.23
CA LEU A 539 -6.74 -28.08 -10.43
C LEU A 539 -7.59 -29.36 -10.29
N GLU A 540 -6.99 -30.47 -9.87
CA GLU A 540 -7.71 -31.72 -9.59
C GLU A 540 -8.83 -31.51 -8.57
N TYR A 541 -8.55 -30.80 -7.47
CA TYR A 541 -9.55 -30.51 -6.45
C TYR A 541 -10.73 -29.67 -7.00
N ILE A 542 -10.45 -28.67 -7.83
CA ILE A 542 -11.48 -27.84 -8.47
C ILE A 542 -12.35 -28.72 -9.39
N LEU A 543 -11.71 -29.53 -10.24
CA LEU A 543 -12.41 -30.43 -11.15
C LEU A 543 -13.32 -31.40 -10.40
N ASP A 544 -12.80 -32.05 -9.35
CA ASP A 544 -13.54 -33.06 -8.58
C ASP A 544 -14.69 -32.51 -7.72
N SER A 545 -14.65 -31.24 -7.32
CA SER A 545 -15.52 -30.75 -6.23
C SER A 545 -16.33 -29.49 -6.53
N ARG A 546 -16.04 -28.74 -7.60
CA ARG A 546 -16.64 -27.41 -7.86
C ARG A 546 -17.42 -27.30 -9.17
N LEU A 547 -17.42 -28.32 -10.01
CA LEU A 547 -18.06 -28.29 -11.34
C LEU A 547 -19.36 -29.11 -11.43
N ASP A 548 -19.89 -29.59 -10.29
CA ASP A 548 -21.20 -30.23 -10.26
C ASP A 548 -22.33 -29.20 -10.32
N GLU A 549 -23.34 -29.43 -11.16
CA GLU A 549 -24.51 -28.54 -11.39
C GLU A 549 -25.24 -28.15 -10.09
N ALA A 550 -25.15 -28.95 -9.03
CA ALA A 550 -25.75 -28.68 -7.72
C ALA A 550 -24.95 -27.71 -6.83
N ASN A 551 -23.69 -27.40 -7.19
CA ASN A 551 -22.75 -26.61 -6.37
C ASN A 551 -22.51 -25.18 -6.89
N GLN A 552 -23.28 -24.70 -7.87
CA GLN A 552 -23.28 -23.31 -8.36
C GLN A 552 -23.91 -22.32 -7.33
N HIS A 553 -23.50 -22.40 -6.06
CA HIS A 553 -23.84 -21.41 -5.06
C HIS A 553 -22.97 -20.16 -5.22
N LEU A 554 -23.62 -18.99 -5.21
CA LEU A 554 -23.09 -17.62 -5.38
C LEU A 554 -21.90 -17.18 -4.47
N GLN A 555 -21.24 -18.07 -3.74
CA GLN A 555 -20.19 -17.74 -2.75
C GLN A 555 -18.89 -18.52 -2.89
N ASP A 556 -18.75 -19.47 -3.83
CA ASP A 556 -17.41 -20.05 -4.10
C ASP A 556 -16.77 -19.37 -5.30
N THR A 557 -15.70 -18.63 -5.04
CA THR A 557 -14.91 -17.99 -6.09
C THR A 557 -13.68 -18.80 -6.47
N LEU A 558 -13.41 -19.97 -5.87
CA LEU A 558 -12.14 -20.68 -6.08
C LEU A 558 -11.81 -20.98 -7.55
N LEU A 559 -12.79 -21.43 -8.34
CA LEU A 559 -12.61 -21.68 -9.77
C LEU A 559 -12.27 -20.38 -10.51
N GLU A 560 -13.01 -19.30 -10.22
CA GLU A 560 -12.75 -17.99 -10.78
C GLU A 560 -11.38 -17.46 -10.36
N ASP A 561 -11.00 -17.64 -9.10
CA ASP A 561 -9.72 -17.19 -8.55
C ASP A 561 -8.55 -17.91 -9.20
N TYR A 562 -8.70 -19.23 -9.41
CA TYR A 562 -7.75 -20.01 -10.19
C TYR A 562 -7.63 -19.45 -11.61
N LEU A 563 -8.75 -19.26 -12.31
CA LEU A 563 -8.74 -18.79 -13.71
C LEU A 563 -8.23 -17.35 -13.86
N LEU A 564 -8.49 -16.47 -12.88
CA LEU A 564 -7.98 -15.11 -12.86
C LEU A 564 -6.48 -15.03 -12.52
N THR A 565 -5.91 -16.02 -11.84
CA THR A 565 -4.54 -15.91 -11.28
C THR A 565 -3.56 -17.00 -11.69
N TYR A 566 -3.97 -18.01 -12.47
CA TYR A 566 -3.10 -19.14 -12.81
C TYR A 566 -1.76 -18.74 -13.45
N ILE A 567 -1.70 -17.61 -14.16
CA ILE A 567 -0.49 -17.06 -14.78
C ILE A 567 0.65 -16.84 -13.76
N PHE A 568 0.33 -16.68 -12.48
CA PHE A 568 1.34 -16.57 -11.41
C PHE A 568 2.11 -17.87 -11.15
N PHE A 569 1.54 -19.04 -11.44
CA PHE A 569 2.05 -20.31 -10.93
C PHE A 569 2.03 -21.49 -11.91
N ILE A 570 1.31 -21.39 -13.04
CA ILE A 570 1.28 -22.44 -14.08
C ILE A 570 1.22 -21.82 -15.47
N SER A 571 2.01 -22.34 -16.41
CA SER A 571 1.95 -21.89 -17.80
C SER A 571 0.67 -22.39 -18.48
N THR A 572 0.17 -21.65 -19.47
CA THR A 572 -1.03 -22.07 -20.22
C THR A 572 -0.85 -23.44 -20.87
N GLU A 573 0.34 -23.73 -21.41
CA GLU A 573 0.65 -25.03 -22.02
C GLU A 573 0.57 -26.17 -21.01
N LEU A 574 1.13 -25.98 -19.81
CA LEU A 574 1.09 -26.98 -18.75
C LEU A 574 -0.33 -27.18 -18.20
N LEU A 575 -1.12 -26.11 -18.10
CA LEU A 575 -2.55 -26.18 -17.75
C LEU A 575 -3.32 -27.02 -18.78
N CYS A 576 -3.14 -26.76 -20.08
CA CYS A 576 -3.76 -27.53 -21.16
C CYS A 576 -3.35 -29.01 -21.12
N GLN A 577 -2.07 -29.30 -20.86
CA GLN A 577 -1.57 -30.68 -20.71
C GLN A 577 -2.21 -31.38 -19.52
N ASN A 578 -2.29 -30.72 -18.37
CA ASN A 578 -2.91 -31.28 -17.16
C ASN A 578 -4.40 -31.57 -17.36
N LEU A 579 -5.13 -30.68 -18.06
CA LEU A 579 -6.54 -30.90 -18.41
C LEU A 579 -6.71 -32.13 -19.32
N LEU A 580 -5.86 -32.29 -20.35
CA LEU A 580 -5.88 -33.48 -21.21
C LEU A 580 -5.51 -34.76 -20.44
N MET A 581 -4.55 -34.69 -19.53
CA MET A 581 -4.19 -35.81 -18.67
C MET A 581 -5.37 -36.22 -17.77
N TYR A 582 -6.05 -35.25 -17.18
CA TYR A 582 -7.23 -35.49 -16.35
C TYR A 582 -8.40 -36.06 -17.16
N TYR A 583 -8.65 -35.52 -18.36
CA TYR A 583 -9.67 -36.04 -19.28
C TYR A 583 -9.44 -37.51 -19.64
N ASN A 584 -8.17 -37.88 -19.88
CA ASN A 584 -7.76 -39.23 -20.25
C ASN A 584 -7.52 -40.16 -19.05
N SER A 585 -7.72 -39.68 -17.82
CA SER A 585 -7.48 -40.46 -16.61
C SER A 585 -8.41 -41.68 -16.54
N ARG A 586 -7.83 -42.86 -16.33
CA ARG A 586 -8.59 -44.11 -16.14
C ARG A 586 -8.73 -44.39 -14.65
N ALA A 587 -9.91 -44.82 -14.22
CA ALA A 587 -10.13 -45.26 -12.85
C ALA A 587 -9.21 -46.44 -12.48
N ARG A 588 -8.74 -46.50 -11.23
CA ARG A 588 -7.90 -47.60 -10.73
C ARG A 588 -8.66 -48.93 -10.88
N PRO A 589 -7.96 -50.04 -11.24
CA PRO A 589 -8.59 -51.34 -11.51
C PRO A 589 -9.31 -51.99 -10.31
N SER A 590 -9.23 -51.40 -9.11
CA SER A 590 -9.92 -51.89 -7.90
C SER A 590 -11.37 -51.40 -7.74
N ALA A 591 -11.83 -50.45 -8.56
CA ALA A 591 -13.22 -50.01 -8.58
C ALA A 591 -14.00 -50.83 -9.63
N GLY A 592 -15.14 -51.40 -9.24
CA GLY A 592 -15.98 -52.20 -10.16
C GLY A 592 -16.30 -51.47 -11.47
N GLY A 593 -16.47 -52.22 -12.56
CA GLY A 593 -16.48 -51.69 -13.94
C GLY A 593 -17.46 -50.54 -14.20
N GLU A 594 -18.62 -50.52 -13.53
CA GLU A 594 -19.62 -49.46 -13.69
C GLU A 594 -19.28 -48.17 -12.93
N ALA A 595 -18.79 -48.26 -11.69
CA ALA A 595 -18.35 -47.10 -10.92
C ALA A 595 -17.10 -46.44 -11.53
N ALA A 596 -16.17 -47.27 -12.03
CA ALA A 596 -15.00 -46.82 -12.78
C ALA A 596 -15.38 -46.06 -14.06
N LYS A 597 -16.36 -46.58 -14.80
CA LYS A 597 -16.92 -45.93 -16.00
C LYS A 597 -17.60 -44.60 -15.65
N ASN A 598 -18.43 -44.56 -14.60
CA ASN A 598 -19.13 -43.35 -14.19
C ASN A 598 -18.17 -42.23 -13.75
N ARG A 599 -17.11 -42.56 -12.98
CA ARG A 599 -16.07 -41.60 -12.62
C ARG A 599 -15.34 -41.06 -13.85
N MET A 600 -14.96 -41.94 -14.78
CA MET A 600 -14.31 -41.52 -16.03
C MET A 600 -15.19 -40.56 -16.83
N LEU A 601 -16.48 -40.85 -16.97
CA LEU A 601 -17.42 -39.96 -17.66
C LEU A 601 -17.57 -38.62 -16.95
N LEU A 602 -17.62 -38.62 -15.62
CA LEU A 602 -17.66 -37.41 -14.82
C LEU A 602 -16.43 -36.52 -15.07
N ASN A 603 -15.23 -37.10 -15.06
CA ASN A 603 -13.99 -36.37 -15.33
C ASN A 603 -14.02 -35.67 -16.70
N ARG A 604 -14.54 -36.34 -17.73
CA ARG A 604 -14.69 -35.78 -19.08
C ARG A 604 -15.62 -34.57 -19.10
N ARG A 605 -16.78 -34.70 -18.43
CA ARG A 605 -17.77 -33.60 -18.32
C ARG A 605 -17.18 -32.40 -17.56
N HIS A 606 -16.49 -32.65 -16.45
CA HIS A 606 -15.84 -31.60 -15.66
C HIS A 606 -14.76 -30.86 -16.46
N VAL A 607 -13.94 -31.54 -17.26
CA VAL A 607 -12.94 -30.86 -18.10
C VAL A 607 -13.61 -29.95 -19.13
N VAL A 608 -14.67 -30.41 -19.81
CA VAL A 608 -15.39 -29.57 -20.78
C VAL A 608 -16.07 -28.38 -20.09
N ALA A 609 -16.67 -28.59 -18.92
CA ALA A 609 -17.25 -27.51 -18.12
C ALA A 609 -16.19 -26.49 -17.67
N PHE A 610 -15.01 -26.95 -17.23
CA PHE A 610 -13.89 -26.08 -16.84
C PHE A 610 -13.46 -25.20 -18.01
N VAL A 611 -13.30 -25.78 -19.20
CA VAL A 611 -12.90 -25.04 -20.41
C VAL A 611 -13.95 -24.00 -20.80
N MET A 612 -15.24 -24.32 -20.62
CA MET A 612 -16.32 -23.34 -20.83
C MET A 612 -16.23 -22.18 -19.81
N CYS A 613 -16.07 -22.46 -18.51
CA CYS A 613 -15.90 -21.42 -17.50
C CYS A 613 -14.64 -20.57 -17.75
N TRP A 614 -13.57 -21.19 -18.25
CA TRP A 614 -12.37 -20.49 -18.67
C TRP A 614 -12.67 -19.50 -19.80
N TYR A 615 -13.41 -19.92 -20.81
CA TYR A 615 -13.85 -19.03 -21.89
C TYR A 615 -14.81 -17.93 -21.41
N GLU A 616 -15.71 -18.19 -20.46
CA GLU A 616 -16.60 -17.17 -19.89
C GLU A 616 -15.83 -16.09 -19.11
N ILE A 617 -14.71 -16.45 -18.49
CA ILE A 617 -13.88 -15.51 -17.73
C ILE A 617 -12.95 -14.72 -18.65
N ASP A 618 -12.19 -15.38 -19.52
CA ASP A 618 -11.17 -14.76 -20.38
C ASP A 618 -11.71 -14.28 -21.74
N ALA A 619 -12.88 -14.74 -22.17
CA ALA A 619 -13.45 -14.50 -23.49
C ALA A 619 -12.44 -14.78 -24.63
N GLU A 620 -12.37 -13.91 -25.64
CA GLU A 620 -11.46 -14.04 -26.79
C GLU A 620 -9.96 -14.06 -26.41
N ILE A 621 -9.59 -13.54 -25.23
CA ILE A 621 -8.19 -13.50 -24.79
C ILE A 621 -7.68 -14.90 -24.47
N MET A 622 -8.57 -15.84 -24.13
CA MET A 622 -8.22 -17.25 -24.01
C MET A 622 -7.55 -17.77 -25.29
N PHE A 623 -8.06 -17.40 -26.48
CA PHE A 623 -7.53 -17.86 -27.76
C PHE A 623 -6.17 -17.25 -28.13
N GLN A 624 -5.80 -16.13 -27.50
CA GLN A 624 -4.49 -15.50 -27.72
C GLN A 624 -3.35 -16.25 -27.02
N LYS A 625 -3.67 -17.14 -26.08
CA LYS A 625 -2.67 -17.80 -25.25
C LYS A 625 -2.04 -18.99 -25.97
N ALA A 626 -0.74 -19.16 -25.80
CA ALA A 626 0.03 -20.22 -26.42
C ALA A 626 -0.55 -21.62 -26.11
N GLY A 627 -0.64 -22.47 -27.14
CA GLY A 627 -1.11 -23.86 -27.03
C GLY A 627 -2.63 -24.05 -26.98
N VAL A 628 -3.43 -23.01 -26.70
CA VAL A 628 -4.89 -23.16 -26.50
C VAL A 628 -5.62 -23.64 -27.75
N ARG A 629 -5.31 -23.10 -28.93
CA ARG A 629 -5.98 -23.50 -30.19
C ARG A 629 -5.76 -24.99 -30.50
N GLU A 630 -4.53 -25.47 -30.33
CA GLU A 630 -4.19 -26.88 -30.56
C GLU A 630 -4.88 -27.77 -29.52
N PHE A 631 -4.84 -27.35 -28.24
CA PHE A 631 -5.55 -28.02 -27.16
C PHE A 631 -7.05 -28.16 -27.42
N LEU A 632 -7.75 -27.09 -27.80
CA LEU A 632 -9.19 -27.11 -28.08
C LEU A 632 -9.52 -28.10 -29.20
N LYS A 633 -8.70 -28.13 -30.26
CA LYS A 633 -8.86 -29.09 -31.36
C LYS A 633 -8.69 -30.53 -30.87
N THR A 634 -7.60 -30.83 -30.15
CA THR A 634 -7.34 -32.18 -29.61
C THR A 634 -8.43 -32.63 -28.64
N LEU A 635 -8.91 -31.73 -27.78
CA LEU A 635 -10.00 -32.02 -26.85
C LEU A 635 -11.31 -32.28 -27.60
N SER A 636 -11.64 -31.45 -28.60
CA SER A 636 -12.84 -31.61 -29.43
C SER A 636 -12.86 -32.95 -30.17
N ASP A 637 -11.74 -33.32 -30.80
CA ASP A 637 -11.57 -34.62 -31.47
C ASP A 637 -11.77 -35.79 -30.49
N SER A 638 -11.25 -35.65 -29.25
CA SER A 638 -11.37 -36.66 -28.20
C SER A 638 -12.82 -36.81 -27.69
N VAL A 639 -13.51 -35.68 -27.47
CA VAL A 639 -14.92 -35.66 -27.04
C VAL A 639 -15.83 -36.24 -28.13
N TYR A 640 -15.57 -35.91 -29.41
CA TYR A 640 -16.32 -36.47 -30.54
C TYR A 640 -16.14 -37.99 -30.65
N ALA A 641 -14.89 -38.48 -30.53
CA ALA A 641 -14.60 -39.91 -30.53
C ALA A 641 -15.31 -40.65 -29.37
N ASP A 642 -15.32 -40.05 -28.18
CA ASP A 642 -16.00 -40.60 -27.01
C ASP A 642 -17.53 -40.55 -27.11
N SER A 643 -18.10 -39.54 -27.77
CA SER A 643 -19.55 -39.40 -27.98
C SER A 643 -20.15 -40.53 -28.82
N SER A 644 -19.32 -41.21 -29.61
CA SER A 644 -19.73 -42.42 -30.36
C SER A 644 -19.99 -43.62 -29.45
N GLN A 645 -19.42 -43.62 -28.23
CA GLN A 645 -19.50 -44.73 -27.27
C GLN A 645 -20.33 -44.39 -26.02
N TYR A 646 -20.49 -43.10 -25.69
CA TYR A 646 -21.09 -42.63 -24.44
C TYR A 646 -22.03 -41.43 -24.67
N ASP A 647 -22.95 -41.19 -23.74
CA ASP A 647 -23.87 -40.04 -23.80
C ASP A 647 -23.18 -38.74 -23.35
N LEU A 648 -22.59 -38.04 -24.34
CA LEU A 648 -21.84 -36.79 -24.18
C LEU A 648 -22.33 -35.68 -25.14
N LYS A 649 -23.62 -35.69 -25.50
CA LYS A 649 -24.17 -34.76 -26.50
C LYS A 649 -24.06 -33.29 -26.08
N THR A 650 -24.26 -33.01 -24.80
CA THR A 650 -24.13 -31.66 -24.23
C THR A 650 -22.70 -31.16 -24.38
N GLU A 651 -21.72 -31.99 -24.04
CA GLU A 651 -20.31 -31.64 -24.12
C GLU A 651 -19.84 -31.45 -25.56
N VAL A 652 -20.33 -32.25 -26.51
CA VAL A 652 -20.08 -32.05 -27.94
C VAL A 652 -20.58 -30.67 -28.40
N ASN A 653 -21.82 -30.30 -28.06
CA ASN A 653 -22.37 -28.99 -28.45
C ASN A 653 -21.57 -27.82 -27.85
N THR A 654 -21.10 -27.96 -26.60
CA THR A 654 -20.23 -26.97 -25.94
C THR A 654 -18.89 -26.85 -26.68
N MET A 655 -18.26 -27.98 -27.02
CA MET A 655 -16.99 -27.99 -27.75
C MET A 655 -17.14 -27.45 -29.18
N GLU A 656 -18.24 -27.73 -29.87
CA GLU A 656 -18.55 -27.15 -31.19
C GLU A 656 -18.67 -25.62 -31.10
N SER A 657 -19.40 -25.11 -30.10
CA SER A 657 -19.56 -23.67 -29.88
C SER A 657 -18.21 -22.98 -29.60
N LEU A 658 -17.37 -23.58 -28.75
CA LEU A 658 -16.03 -23.07 -28.43
C LEU A 658 -15.08 -23.10 -29.63
N THR A 659 -15.12 -24.19 -30.42
CA THR A 659 -14.29 -24.32 -31.63
C THR A 659 -14.72 -23.31 -32.68
N GLN A 660 -16.03 -23.10 -32.87
CA GLN A 660 -16.56 -22.10 -33.78
C GLN A 660 -16.18 -20.66 -33.36
N ALA A 661 -16.26 -20.35 -32.06
CA ALA A 661 -15.82 -19.06 -31.54
C ALA A 661 -14.31 -18.84 -31.76
N CYS A 662 -13.50 -19.87 -31.50
CA CYS A 662 -12.06 -19.84 -31.73
C CYS A 662 -11.72 -19.62 -33.21
N ASP A 663 -12.35 -20.35 -34.13
CA ASP A 663 -12.12 -20.19 -35.57
C ASP A 663 -12.57 -18.82 -36.06
N GLY A 664 -13.75 -18.34 -35.62
CA GLY A 664 -14.24 -17.00 -35.92
C GLY A 664 -13.28 -15.89 -35.46
N TYR A 665 -12.69 -16.02 -34.28
CA TYR A 665 -11.66 -15.09 -33.78
C TYR A 665 -10.44 -15.02 -34.71
N TYR A 666 -9.91 -16.17 -35.15
CA TYR A 666 -8.75 -16.20 -36.04
C TYR A 666 -9.08 -15.74 -37.47
N GLU A 667 -10.31 -15.98 -37.95
CA GLU A 667 -10.80 -15.44 -39.23
C GLU A 667 -10.88 -13.90 -39.20
N GLU A 668 -11.45 -13.33 -38.14
CA GLU A 668 -11.50 -11.88 -37.95
C GLU A 668 -10.09 -11.27 -37.84
N MET A 669 -9.20 -11.92 -37.08
CA MET A 669 -7.81 -11.51 -36.94
C MET A 669 -7.06 -11.51 -38.28
N ALA A 670 -7.35 -12.45 -39.17
CA ALA A 670 -6.78 -12.50 -40.51
C ALA A 670 -7.36 -11.41 -41.44
N ALA A 671 -8.64 -11.07 -41.26
CA ALA A 671 -9.35 -10.10 -42.10
C ALA A 671 -9.08 -8.63 -41.71
N ALA A 672 -8.89 -8.33 -40.42
CA ALA A 672 -8.86 -6.96 -39.89
C ALA A 672 -7.59 -6.67 -39.06
N LYS A 673 -6.46 -6.42 -39.73
CA LYS A 673 -5.24 -5.93 -39.07
C LYS A 673 -5.37 -4.45 -38.72
N LEU A 674 -5.40 -4.13 -37.43
CA LEU A 674 -5.33 -2.75 -36.97
C LEU A 674 -3.91 -2.23 -37.26
N THR A 675 -3.80 -1.14 -38.04
CA THR A 675 -2.53 -0.41 -38.16
C THR A 675 -2.57 0.74 -37.17
N VAL A 676 -1.93 0.56 -36.02
CA VAL A 676 -1.85 1.61 -35.00
C VAL A 676 -0.68 2.53 -35.33
N SER A 677 -0.90 3.84 -35.24
CA SER A 677 0.18 4.82 -35.29
C SER A 677 0.78 4.95 -33.89
N SER A 678 2.11 4.87 -33.76
CA SER A 678 2.82 5.17 -32.49
C SER A 678 2.58 6.60 -32.00
N ASP A 679 2.22 7.52 -32.91
CA ASP A 679 1.71 8.83 -32.51
C ASP A 679 0.26 8.67 -32.02
N SER A 680 0.10 8.59 -30.68
CA SER A 680 -1.14 8.33 -29.92
C SER A 680 -2.38 9.13 -30.36
N SER A 681 -2.18 10.25 -31.06
CA SER A 681 -3.24 11.12 -31.59
C SER A 681 -3.97 10.60 -32.84
N LYS A 682 -3.52 9.50 -33.47
CA LYS A 682 -4.00 9.07 -34.80
C LYS A 682 -4.56 7.64 -34.89
N SER A 683 -4.69 6.90 -33.80
CA SER A 683 -5.37 5.59 -33.84
C SER A 683 -6.88 5.82 -33.99
N GLU A 684 -7.41 5.57 -35.19
CA GLU A 684 -8.80 5.89 -35.57
C GLU A 684 -9.85 4.96 -34.95
N ASP A 685 -9.45 3.75 -34.53
CA ASP A 685 -10.40 2.72 -34.10
C ASP A 685 -10.19 2.35 -32.61
N LEU A 686 -11.18 2.73 -31.80
CA LEU A 686 -11.32 2.37 -30.38
C LEU A 686 -12.35 1.24 -30.19
N GLY A 687 -12.92 0.73 -31.29
CA GLY A 687 -14.03 -0.23 -31.28
C GLY A 687 -13.64 -1.64 -30.82
N ARG A 688 -12.34 -1.96 -30.78
CA ARG A 688 -11.82 -3.24 -30.27
C ARG A 688 -10.49 -3.08 -29.50
N PRO A 689 -10.16 -4.00 -28.58
CA PRO A 689 -8.88 -4.01 -27.89
C PRO A 689 -7.71 -4.33 -28.83
N ILE A 690 -6.52 -3.84 -28.48
CA ILE A 690 -5.26 -4.16 -29.17
C ILE A 690 -4.90 -5.62 -28.90
N ARG A 691 -4.67 -6.38 -29.97
CA ARG A 691 -4.29 -7.80 -29.95
C ARG A 691 -2.77 -7.95 -30.15
N PRO A 692 -2.14 -9.05 -29.69
CA PRO A 692 -0.69 -9.29 -29.83
C PRO A 692 -0.16 -9.16 -31.26
N SER A 693 -0.94 -9.61 -32.24
CA SER A 693 -0.61 -9.59 -33.66
C SER A 693 -0.88 -8.25 -34.36
N ASP A 694 -1.52 -7.29 -33.69
CA ASP A 694 -1.80 -5.98 -34.29
C ASP A 694 -0.49 -5.23 -34.51
N GLU A 695 -0.38 -4.57 -35.67
CA GLU A 695 0.86 -3.99 -36.13
C GLU A 695 0.86 -2.47 -35.94
N THR A 696 1.97 -1.96 -35.40
CA THR A 696 2.20 -0.55 -35.15
C THR A 696 3.41 -0.08 -35.95
N ILE A 697 3.31 1.12 -36.55
CA ILE A 697 4.47 1.79 -37.13
C ILE A 697 5.11 2.68 -36.07
N VAL A 698 6.32 2.32 -35.65
CA VAL A 698 7.10 2.97 -34.61
C VAL A 698 8.25 3.76 -35.24
N LYS A 699 8.39 5.03 -34.85
CA LYS A 699 9.52 5.88 -35.26
C LYS A 699 10.65 5.74 -34.24
N VAL A 700 11.80 5.24 -34.67
CA VAL A 700 13.01 5.12 -33.85
C VAL A 700 14.07 6.10 -34.35
N PHE A 701 14.43 7.08 -33.53
CA PHE A 701 15.36 8.14 -33.87
C PHE A 701 16.83 7.71 -33.72
N SER A 702 17.73 8.22 -34.56
CA SER A 702 19.16 7.94 -34.52
C SER A 702 19.86 8.79 -33.45
N GLY A 703 20.91 8.21 -32.83
CA GLY A 703 21.77 8.89 -31.86
C GLY A 703 22.70 9.98 -32.42
N THR A 704 22.43 10.50 -33.63
CA THR A 704 23.27 11.47 -34.34
C THR A 704 22.93 12.91 -33.96
N VAL A 705 23.86 13.85 -34.21
CA VAL A 705 23.69 15.28 -33.92
C VAL A 705 22.42 15.86 -34.58
N ASP A 706 22.13 15.43 -35.81
CA ASP A 706 20.83 15.63 -36.47
C ASP A 706 20.06 14.30 -36.44
N PRO A 707 19.07 14.14 -35.55
CA PRO A 707 18.38 12.87 -35.36
C PRO A 707 17.40 12.62 -36.52
N THR A 708 17.78 11.69 -37.40
CA THR A 708 16.88 11.09 -38.40
C THR A 708 16.08 9.97 -37.74
N TYR A 709 14.95 9.55 -38.31
CA TYR A 709 14.20 8.39 -37.78
C TYR A 709 14.09 7.26 -38.79
N THR A 710 14.10 6.03 -38.26
CA THR A 710 13.70 4.84 -39.00
C THR A 710 12.30 4.43 -38.56
N ALA A 711 11.37 4.38 -39.52
CA ALA A 711 10.06 3.77 -39.30
C ALA A 711 10.19 2.25 -39.35
N VAL A 712 9.81 1.61 -38.24
CA VAL A 712 9.81 0.15 -38.06
C VAL A 712 8.36 -0.31 -37.87
N ARG A 713 7.99 -1.40 -38.56
CA ARG A 713 6.70 -2.04 -38.38
C ARG A 713 6.87 -3.20 -37.39
N VAL A 714 6.16 -3.14 -36.28
CA VAL A 714 6.27 -4.09 -35.16
C VAL A 714 4.88 -4.56 -34.75
N SER A 715 4.74 -5.79 -34.27
CA SER A 715 3.53 -6.22 -33.58
C SER A 715 3.57 -5.84 -32.10
N ALA A 716 2.44 -5.83 -31.39
CA ALA A 716 2.38 -5.52 -29.96
C ALA A 716 3.24 -6.47 -29.09
N GLU A 717 3.38 -7.74 -29.47
CA GLU A 717 4.24 -8.73 -28.81
C GLU A 717 5.73 -8.63 -29.20
N THR A 718 6.10 -7.69 -30.07
CA THR A 718 7.49 -7.55 -30.52
C THR A 718 8.37 -7.11 -29.35
N ARG A 719 9.43 -7.88 -29.09
CA ARG A 719 10.43 -7.58 -28.05
C ARG A 719 11.35 -6.43 -28.44
N ALA A 720 11.85 -5.68 -27.46
CA ALA A 720 12.78 -4.57 -27.62
C ALA A 720 14.00 -4.91 -28.50
N GLU A 721 14.56 -6.12 -28.35
CA GLU A 721 15.71 -6.57 -29.15
C GLU A 721 15.41 -6.61 -30.66
N VAL A 722 14.17 -6.95 -31.04
CA VAL A 722 13.75 -7.05 -32.44
C VAL A 722 13.59 -5.64 -33.01
N ILE A 723 13.00 -4.73 -32.24
CA ILE A 723 12.89 -3.31 -32.61
C ILE A 723 14.27 -2.72 -32.86
N LEU A 724 15.22 -2.99 -31.95
CA LEU A 724 16.60 -2.54 -32.06
C LEU A 724 17.30 -3.10 -33.32
N LYS A 725 17.16 -4.40 -33.58
CA LYS A 725 17.69 -5.06 -34.80
C LYS A 725 17.10 -4.46 -36.08
N LEU A 726 15.81 -4.16 -36.09
CA LEU A 726 15.14 -3.55 -37.26
C LEU A 726 15.54 -2.09 -37.48
N ALA A 727 15.72 -1.32 -36.40
CA ALA A 727 16.16 0.08 -36.46
C ALA A 727 17.62 0.20 -36.93
N THR A 728 18.51 -0.69 -36.46
CA THR A 728 19.94 -0.70 -36.80
C THR A 728 20.23 -1.22 -38.21
N LYS A 729 19.38 -2.10 -38.77
CA LYS A 729 19.55 -2.66 -40.12
C LYS A 729 19.64 -1.61 -41.23
N LYS A 730 19.04 -0.43 -41.02
CA LYS A 730 19.07 0.69 -41.98
C LYS A 730 20.18 1.72 -41.70
N GLN A 731 20.96 1.56 -40.62
CA GLN A 731 22.05 2.47 -40.26
C GLN A 731 23.39 2.00 -40.85
N PRO A 732 24.20 2.92 -41.41
CA PRO A 732 25.42 2.58 -42.14
C PRO A 732 26.61 2.34 -41.21
N SER A 733 26.53 1.46 -40.21
CA SER A 733 27.71 1.05 -39.41
C SER A 733 27.45 -0.24 -38.62
N SER A 734 28.34 -1.21 -38.78
CA SER A 734 28.44 -2.45 -38.00
C SER A 734 28.98 -2.21 -36.58
N GLU A 735 28.49 -1.20 -35.86
CA GLU A 735 28.94 -0.91 -34.50
C GLU A 735 28.18 -1.80 -33.50
N SER A 736 28.91 -2.72 -32.85
CA SER A 736 28.39 -3.52 -31.75
C SER A 736 28.14 -2.62 -30.53
N GLY A 737 26.95 -2.67 -29.92
CA GLY A 737 26.65 -2.00 -28.65
C GLY A 737 25.54 -0.94 -28.68
N PHE A 738 24.68 -0.94 -29.70
CA PHE A 738 23.46 -0.12 -29.69
C PHE A 738 22.52 -0.53 -28.55
N VAL A 739 21.80 0.46 -28.02
CA VAL A 739 20.76 0.29 -27.02
C VAL A 739 19.48 1.00 -27.46
N LEU A 740 18.33 0.44 -27.08
CA LEU A 740 17.03 1.07 -27.27
C LEU A 740 16.68 1.90 -26.03
N VAL A 741 16.44 3.19 -26.20
CA VAL A 741 16.15 4.12 -25.11
C VAL A 741 14.95 4.99 -25.41
N GLU A 742 14.18 5.32 -24.38
CA GLU A 742 13.26 6.45 -24.40
C GLU A 742 14.03 7.71 -23.94
N ILE A 743 13.93 8.80 -24.69
CA ILE A 743 14.30 10.14 -24.24
C ILE A 743 13.02 10.90 -23.90
N LYS A 744 12.91 11.40 -22.66
CA LYS A 744 11.78 12.19 -22.17
C LYS A 744 11.92 13.67 -22.55
N SER A 745 10.85 14.44 -22.45
CA SER A 745 10.84 15.89 -22.77
C SER A 745 11.73 16.76 -21.88
N ASN A 746 12.08 16.26 -20.68
CA ASN A 746 12.99 16.90 -19.74
C ASN A 746 14.47 16.53 -19.96
N GLY A 747 14.78 15.63 -20.91
CA GLY A 747 16.13 15.14 -21.19
C GLY A 747 16.55 13.91 -20.41
N GLU A 748 15.75 13.45 -19.45
CA GLU A 748 16.00 12.16 -18.80
C GLU A 748 15.73 11.01 -19.77
N TYR A 749 16.38 9.87 -19.56
CA TYR A 749 16.22 8.70 -20.41
C TYR A 749 15.86 7.44 -19.63
N LYS A 750 15.26 6.47 -20.32
CA LYS A 750 14.96 5.13 -19.82
C LYS A 750 15.49 4.10 -20.81
N LEU A 751 16.27 3.14 -20.31
CA LEU A 751 16.76 1.99 -21.07
C LEU A 751 15.73 0.87 -21.05
N PHE A 752 15.46 0.27 -22.21
CA PHE A 752 14.63 -0.94 -22.31
C PHE A 752 15.50 -2.19 -22.27
N LYS A 753 15.06 -3.22 -21.53
CA LYS A 753 15.67 -4.55 -21.58
C LYS A 753 15.24 -5.28 -22.85
N ASP A 754 16.10 -6.15 -23.37
CA ASP A 754 15.89 -6.88 -24.62
C ASP A 754 14.59 -7.69 -24.67
N GLU A 755 14.16 -8.23 -23.52
CA GLU A 755 12.99 -9.11 -23.38
C GLU A 755 11.65 -8.35 -23.23
N GLU A 756 11.68 -7.02 -23.06
CA GLU A 756 10.45 -6.24 -22.84
C GLU A 756 9.59 -6.17 -24.12
N MET A 757 8.28 -6.42 -23.97
CA MET A 757 7.25 -6.22 -25.01
C MET A 757 6.49 -4.90 -24.79
N SER A 758 5.67 -4.50 -25.76
CA SER A 758 4.84 -3.28 -25.70
C SER A 758 5.66 -2.00 -25.42
N VAL A 759 6.86 -1.92 -26.01
CA VAL A 759 7.81 -0.81 -25.76
C VAL A 759 7.24 0.52 -26.25
N GLU A 760 6.52 0.50 -27.37
CA GLU A 760 5.94 1.66 -28.03
C GLU A 760 4.80 2.32 -27.26
N SER A 761 4.06 1.56 -26.43
CA SER A 761 3.06 2.12 -25.52
C SER A 761 3.65 2.54 -24.17
N ASN A 762 4.85 2.06 -23.82
CA ASN A 762 5.52 2.27 -22.53
C ASN A 762 6.48 3.48 -22.52
N ILE A 763 6.05 4.59 -23.10
CA ILE A 763 6.80 5.85 -23.15
C ILE A 763 5.98 6.97 -22.51
N SER A 764 6.65 8.02 -22.03
CA SER A 764 6.02 9.22 -21.50
C SER A 764 5.21 9.94 -22.59
N VAL A 765 4.30 10.83 -22.19
CA VAL A 765 3.36 11.49 -23.12
C VAL A 765 4.06 12.13 -24.32
N ASN A 766 5.17 12.84 -24.10
CA ASN A 766 6.02 13.39 -25.15
C ASN A 766 7.36 12.64 -25.30
N GLY A 767 7.48 11.41 -24.78
CA GLY A 767 8.66 10.57 -24.91
C GLY A 767 8.89 10.14 -26.37
N ARG A 768 10.14 9.85 -26.73
CA ARG A 768 10.52 9.36 -28.07
C ARG A 768 11.56 8.26 -27.95
N LEU A 769 11.45 7.26 -28.83
CA LEU A 769 12.38 6.14 -28.89
C LEU A 769 13.61 6.49 -29.73
N PHE A 770 14.79 6.19 -29.20
CA PHE A 770 16.07 6.36 -29.86
C PHE A 770 16.85 5.06 -29.87
N CYS A 771 17.66 4.90 -30.92
CA CYS A 771 18.68 3.88 -31.05
C CYS A 771 20.04 4.57 -31.11
N CYS A 772 20.86 4.36 -30.09
CA CYS A 772 22.18 4.98 -29.97
C CYS A 772 23.17 4.07 -29.24
N THR A 773 24.46 4.39 -29.29
CA THR A 773 25.46 3.75 -28.44
C THR A 773 25.46 4.38 -27.04
N LYS A 774 26.07 3.72 -26.05
CA LYS A 774 26.18 4.25 -24.67
C LYS A 774 26.93 5.58 -24.61
N ASP A 775 27.87 5.81 -25.52
CA ASP A 775 28.65 7.06 -25.58
C ASP A 775 27.83 8.23 -26.16
N GLN A 776 27.00 7.94 -27.16
CA GLN A 776 26.08 8.92 -27.75
C GLN A 776 24.97 9.32 -26.78
N LEU A 777 24.52 8.39 -25.94
CA LEU A 777 23.43 8.61 -24.98
C LEU A 777 23.66 9.81 -24.07
N ALA A 778 24.91 10.05 -23.64
CA ALA A 778 25.25 11.16 -22.76
C ALA A 778 25.07 12.55 -23.40
N HIS A 779 24.95 12.62 -24.73
CA HIS A 779 24.89 13.87 -25.50
C HIS A 779 23.55 14.07 -26.22
N LEU A 780 22.58 13.16 -26.03
CA LEU A 780 21.28 13.27 -26.67
C LEU A 780 20.42 14.33 -25.99
N ASN A 781 19.82 15.19 -26.82
CA ASN A 781 18.87 16.20 -26.40
C ASN A 781 17.45 15.84 -26.87
N PRO A 782 16.41 16.21 -26.11
CA PRO A 782 15.03 16.06 -26.57
C PRO A 782 14.77 16.80 -27.87
N LEU A 783 13.93 16.23 -28.73
CA LEU A 783 13.50 16.88 -29.97
C LEU A 783 12.64 18.12 -29.66
N PRO A 784 12.63 19.14 -30.55
CA PRO A 784 11.78 20.32 -30.39
C PRO A 784 10.29 19.99 -30.20
N GLU A 785 9.80 18.95 -30.89
CA GLU A 785 8.41 18.48 -30.80
C GLU A 785 8.05 17.95 -29.40
N GLN A 786 9.03 17.42 -28.65
CA GLN A 786 8.81 16.87 -27.31
C GLN A 786 8.55 17.96 -26.27
N GLN A 787 8.83 19.23 -26.58
CA GLN A 787 8.63 20.31 -25.64
C GLN A 787 7.14 20.60 -25.40
N GLY A 788 6.25 20.20 -26.31
CA GLY A 788 4.82 20.48 -26.22
C GLY A 788 4.44 21.86 -26.76
N PRO A 789 3.14 22.25 -26.66
CA PRO A 789 2.60 23.44 -27.31
C PRO A 789 3.16 24.76 -26.75
N ASN A 790 3.19 25.79 -27.60
CA ASN A 790 3.55 27.16 -27.22
C ASN A 790 2.34 28.07 -26.95
N GLU A 791 1.17 27.68 -27.45
CA GLU A 791 -0.08 28.44 -27.36
C GLU A 791 -1.16 27.60 -26.67
N PRO A 792 -2.06 28.22 -25.89
CA PRO A 792 -3.18 27.51 -25.26
C PRO A 792 -4.20 27.04 -26.31
N SER A 793 -5.07 26.11 -25.95
CA SER A 793 -6.15 25.61 -26.83
C SER A 793 -7.20 26.69 -27.21
N GLY A 794 -7.12 27.88 -26.60
CA GLY A 794 -7.81 29.09 -27.06
C GLY A 794 -9.33 28.96 -27.01
N LYS A 795 -9.99 29.22 -28.15
CA LYS A 795 -11.45 29.32 -28.27
C LYS A 795 -12.20 28.04 -27.88
N ILE A 796 -11.61 26.86 -28.08
CA ILE A 796 -12.25 25.57 -27.75
C ILE A 796 -12.63 25.52 -26.26
N LEU A 797 -11.67 25.86 -25.40
CA LEU A 797 -11.88 25.88 -23.95
C LEU A 797 -12.71 27.05 -23.46
N GLU A 798 -12.89 28.11 -24.26
CA GLU A 798 -13.77 29.21 -23.93
C GLU A 798 -15.24 28.86 -24.24
N THR A 799 -15.51 28.12 -25.32
CA THR A 799 -16.87 27.82 -25.79
C THR A 799 -17.51 26.58 -25.19
N ILE A 800 -16.74 25.51 -24.92
CA ILE A 800 -17.31 24.26 -24.37
C ILE A 800 -17.80 24.44 -22.92
N SER A 801 -18.94 23.89 -22.52
CA SER A 801 -19.34 23.92 -21.10
C SER A 801 -18.50 22.97 -20.23
N SER A 802 -18.47 23.18 -18.91
CA SER A 802 -17.78 22.24 -17.99
C SER A 802 -18.38 20.82 -18.04
N ARG A 803 -19.69 20.69 -18.30
CA ARG A 803 -20.39 19.41 -18.38
C ARG A 803 -20.08 18.67 -19.68
N GLU A 804 -20.07 19.36 -20.82
CA GLU A 804 -19.65 18.78 -22.12
C GLU A 804 -18.19 18.34 -22.09
N LEU A 805 -17.31 19.14 -21.47
CA LEU A 805 -15.90 18.79 -21.28
C LEU A 805 -15.76 17.48 -20.49
N ALA A 806 -16.47 17.36 -19.37
CA ALA A 806 -16.46 16.14 -18.55
C ALA A 806 -17.08 14.95 -19.29
N TYR A 807 -18.17 15.16 -20.04
CA TYR A 807 -18.84 14.11 -20.83
C TYR A 807 -17.91 13.53 -21.89
N HIS A 808 -17.32 14.37 -22.75
CA HIS A 808 -16.44 13.91 -23.82
C HIS A 808 -15.16 13.26 -23.28
N SER A 809 -14.60 13.77 -22.17
CA SER A 809 -13.48 13.06 -21.52
C SER A 809 -13.92 11.70 -21.02
N THR A 810 -15.05 11.62 -20.31
CA THR A 810 -15.55 10.38 -19.70
C THR A 810 -15.86 9.30 -20.74
N MET A 811 -16.52 9.65 -21.85
CA MET A 811 -16.78 8.67 -22.92
C MET A 811 -15.50 8.15 -23.57
N TYR A 812 -14.46 9.00 -23.69
CA TYR A 812 -13.18 8.56 -24.20
C TYR A 812 -12.41 7.71 -23.18
N ASP A 813 -12.40 8.12 -21.92
CA ASP A 813 -11.77 7.37 -20.82
C ASP A 813 -12.44 5.98 -20.67
N TRP A 814 -13.78 5.89 -20.81
CA TRP A 814 -14.53 4.63 -20.85
C TRP A 814 -14.10 3.74 -22.01
N SER A 815 -13.98 4.30 -23.23
CA SER A 815 -13.55 3.53 -24.40
C SER A 815 -12.15 2.93 -24.25
N LEU A 816 -11.25 3.62 -23.54
CA LEU A 816 -9.93 3.10 -23.22
C LEU A 816 -10.01 2.03 -22.12
N PHE A 817 -10.76 2.29 -21.04
CA PHE A 817 -10.89 1.38 -19.91
C PHE A 817 -11.58 0.06 -20.26
N ARG A 818 -12.62 0.10 -21.10
CA ARG A 818 -13.32 -1.08 -21.61
C ARG A 818 -12.38 -2.07 -22.31
N ASN A 819 -11.36 -1.55 -23.00
CA ASN A 819 -10.40 -2.35 -23.74
C ASN A 819 -9.28 -2.93 -22.86
N VAL A 820 -9.21 -2.57 -21.56
CA VAL A 820 -8.22 -3.13 -20.64
C VAL A 820 -8.72 -4.45 -20.07
N HIS A 821 -7.99 -5.52 -20.34
CA HIS A 821 -8.25 -6.81 -19.71
C HIS A 821 -7.51 -6.97 -18.37
N GLU A 822 -8.06 -7.80 -17.50
CA GLU A 822 -7.52 -8.13 -16.17
C GLU A 822 -6.11 -8.73 -16.27
N SER A 823 -5.84 -9.53 -17.31
CA SER A 823 -4.50 -10.09 -17.54
C SER A 823 -3.44 -9.02 -17.75
N GLU A 824 -3.76 -7.88 -18.38
CA GLU A 824 -2.79 -6.79 -18.59
C GLU A 824 -2.29 -6.22 -17.25
N LEU A 825 -3.15 -6.19 -16.22
CA LEU A 825 -2.77 -5.77 -14.87
C LEU A 825 -1.80 -6.78 -14.23
N ILE A 826 -1.99 -8.08 -14.48
CA ILE A 826 -1.09 -9.14 -14.01
C ILE A 826 0.27 -9.04 -14.70
N HIS A 827 0.28 -8.92 -16.03
CA HIS A 827 1.50 -8.76 -16.83
C HIS A 827 2.27 -7.49 -16.44
N TYR A 828 1.56 -6.42 -16.11
CA TYR A 828 2.16 -5.18 -15.61
C TYR A 828 2.96 -5.41 -14.31
N VAL A 829 2.46 -6.25 -13.41
CA VAL A 829 3.09 -6.53 -12.10
C VAL A 829 4.16 -7.61 -12.18
N LEU A 830 3.94 -8.69 -12.93
CA LEU A 830 4.92 -9.77 -13.13
C LEU A 830 6.12 -9.34 -13.98
N GLY A 831 5.93 -8.31 -14.80
CA GLY A 831 6.92 -7.83 -15.76
C GLY A 831 6.47 -8.08 -17.21
N ARG A 832 6.84 -7.14 -18.06
CA ARG A 832 6.39 -7.01 -19.46
C ARG A 832 6.90 -8.09 -20.40
N GLN A 833 7.80 -8.95 -19.94
CA GLN A 833 8.23 -10.15 -20.65
C GLN A 833 7.16 -11.25 -20.65
N THR A 834 6.13 -11.14 -19.81
CA THR A 834 5.09 -12.17 -19.65
C THR A 834 3.89 -12.01 -20.57
N GLY A 835 3.64 -10.82 -21.12
CA GLY A 835 2.52 -10.54 -22.02
C GLY A 835 2.41 -9.05 -22.38
N ILE A 836 1.54 -8.73 -23.33
CA ILE A 836 1.30 -7.36 -23.78
C ILE A 836 0.50 -6.55 -22.75
N THR A 837 0.75 -5.24 -22.69
CA THR A 837 0.03 -4.30 -21.77
C THR A 837 -0.45 -3.04 -22.47
N ASN A 838 -0.60 -3.08 -23.80
CA ASN A 838 -0.82 -1.90 -24.63
C ASN A 838 -2.09 -1.11 -24.26
N ASN A 839 -3.21 -1.77 -23.92
CA ASN A 839 -4.45 -1.06 -23.60
C ASN A 839 -4.35 -0.40 -22.23
N LEU A 840 -3.78 -1.10 -21.25
CA LEU A 840 -3.47 -0.53 -19.93
C LEU A 840 -2.53 0.67 -20.04
N ASP A 841 -1.46 0.55 -20.84
CA ASP A 841 -0.50 1.63 -21.07
C ASP A 841 -1.16 2.88 -21.67
N ARG A 842 -2.08 2.70 -22.63
CA ARG A 842 -2.87 3.82 -23.20
C ARG A 842 -3.70 4.52 -22.13
N LEU A 843 -4.34 3.76 -21.24
CA LEU A 843 -5.15 4.31 -20.15
C LEU A 843 -4.28 5.03 -19.11
N VAL A 844 -3.16 4.45 -18.70
CA VAL A 844 -2.22 5.11 -17.77
C VAL A 844 -1.62 6.38 -18.38
N THR A 845 -1.26 6.34 -19.67
CA THR A 845 -0.77 7.51 -20.41
C THR A 845 -1.84 8.59 -20.51
N ARG A 846 -3.10 8.20 -20.75
CA ARG A 846 -4.25 9.11 -20.76
C ARG A 846 -4.40 9.86 -19.43
N HIS A 847 -4.21 9.19 -18.30
CA HIS A 847 -4.27 9.82 -16.99
C HIS A 847 -3.22 10.93 -16.85
N SER A 848 -1.96 10.62 -17.20
CA SER A 848 -0.87 11.60 -17.28
C SER A 848 -1.24 12.77 -18.19
N GLN A 849 -1.75 12.47 -19.38
CA GLN A 849 -2.10 13.48 -20.38
C GLN A 849 -3.15 14.46 -19.85
N ILE A 850 -4.21 14.00 -19.16
CA ILE A 850 -5.22 14.90 -18.58
C ILE A 850 -4.61 15.80 -17.49
N SER A 851 -3.81 15.24 -16.58
CA SER A 851 -3.14 16.02 -15.52
C SER A 851 -2.22 17.09 -16.10
N TRP A 852 -1.37 16.72 -17.06
CA TRP A 852 -0.49 17.66 -17.76
C TRP A 852 -1.25 18.68 -18.59
N TRP A 853 -2.38 18.31 -19.19
CA TRP A 853 -3.24 19.23 -19.95
C TRP A 853 -3.79 20.35 -19.08
N VAL A 854 -4.32 20.04 -17.89
CA VAL A 854 -4.80 21.05 -16.94
C VAL A 854 -3.70 22.05 -16.59
N ALA A 855 -2.51 21.55 -16.21
CA ALA A 855 -1.38 22.41 -15.88
C ALA A 855 -0.90 23.25 -17.09
N THR A 856 -0.87 22.64 -18.29
CA THR A 856 -0.46 23.28 -19.54
C THR A 856 -1.36 24.47 -19.88
N GLU A 857 -2.68 24.27 -19.89
CA GLU A 857 -3.64 25.30 -20.26
C GLU A 857 -3.63 26.48 -19.27
N ILE A 858 -3.49 26.20 -17.98
CA ILE A 858 -3.37 27.25 -16.94
C ILE A 858 -2.07 28.04 -17.11
N CYS A 859 -0.93 27.37 -17.28
CA CYS A 859 0.38 28.03 -17.38
C CYS A 859 0.56 28.81 -18.69
N LEU A 860 -0.05 28.37 -19.79
CA LEU A 860 -0.03 29.10 -21.06
C LEU A 860 -0.97 30.32 -21.06
N THR A 861 -2.02 30.32 -20.25
CA THR A 861 -2.99 31.42 -20.18
C THR A 861 -2.40 32.69 -19.54
N SER A 862 -2.20 33.73 -20.35
CA SER A 862 -1.56 34.98 -19.91
C SER A 862 -2.43 35.87 -19.01
N SER A 863 -3.72 35.99 -19.30
CA SER A 863 -4.62 36.87 -18.52
C SER A 863 -5.01 36.22 -17.19
N GLN A 864 -4.81 36.92 -16.07
CA GLN A 864 -5.18 36.43 -14.74
C GLN A 864 -6.69 36.15 -14.62
N GLY A 865 -7.54 37.03 -15.15
CA GLY A 865 -8.99 36.83 -15.13
C GLY A 865 -9.41 35.56 -15.90
N LYS A 866 -8.78 35.30 -17.05
CA LYS A 866 -9.01 34.08 -17.82
C LYS A 866 -8.49 32.84 -17.08
N ARG A 867 -7.33 32.92 -16.40
CA ARG A 867 -6.82 31.82 -15.55
C ARG A 867 -7.79 31.45 -14.44
N VAL A 868 -8.34 32.45 -13.72
CA VAL A 868 -9.34 32.20 -12.67
C VAL A 868 -10.58 31.51 -13.25
N HIS A 869 -11.05 31.96 -14.42
CA HIS A 869 -12.18 31.31 -15.10
C HIS A 869 -11.86 29.85 -15.47
N LEU A 870 -10.66 29.60 -15.99
CA LEU A 870 -10.21 28.26 -16.38
C LEU A 870 -10.09 27.32 -15.18
N ILE A 871 -9.53 27.78 -14.06
CA ILE A 871 -9.47 27.00 -12.80
C ILE A 871 -10.88 26.65 -12.33
N LYS A 872 -11.82 27.61 -12.30
CA LYS A 872 -13.23 27.34 -11.98
C LYS A 872 -13.83 26.30 -12.92
N LYS A 873 -13.49 26.36 -14.21
CA LYS A 873 -13.99 25.44 -15.24
C LYS A 873 -13.52 24.01 -15.00
N PHE A 874 -12.24 23.83 -14.66
CA PHE A 874 -11.67 22.52 -14.32
C PHE A 874 -12.22 21.96 -13.00
N ILE A 875 -12.40 22.78 -11.97
CA ILE A 875 -13.04 22.33 -10.72
C ILE A 875 -14.46 21.81 -11.00
N LYS A 876 -15.26 22.53 -11.81
CA LYS A 876 -16.58 22.06 -12.23
C LYS A 876 -16.53 20.80 -13.09
N ALA A 877 -15.55 20.70 -13.99
CA ALA A 877 -15.38 19.51 -14.82
C ALA A 877 -15.06 18.28 -13.96
N ALA A 878 -14.17 18.40 -12.97
CA ALA A 878 -13.88 17.34 -12.02
C ALA A 878 -15.14 16.92 -11.24
N GLN A 879 -15.94 17.89 -10.79
CA GLN A 879 -17.23 17.60 -10.14
C GLN A 879 -18.17 16.79 -11.05
N HIS A 880 -18.31 17.16 -12.33
CA HIS A 880 -19.10 16.39 -13.28
C HIS A 880 -18.51 15.01 -13.59
N CYS A 881 -17.18 14.85 -13.64
CA CYS A 881 -16.56 13.52 -13.75
C CYS A 881 -16.94 12.62 -12.55
N LYS A 882 -16.94 13.16 -11.33
CA LYS A 882 -17.41 12.45 -10.12
C LYS A 882 -18.90 12.08 -10.24
N GLU A 883 -19.76 12.99 -10.72
CA GLU A 883 -21.18 12.72 -11.00
C GLU A 883 -21.38 11.60 -12.04
N PHE A 884 -20.53 11.55 -13.07
CA PHE A 884 -20.54 10.50 -14.10
C PHE A 884 -19.85 9.20 -13.68
N LYS A 885 -19.52 9.04 -12.38
CA LYS A 885 -18.78 7.88 -11.83
C LYS A 885 -17.42 7.65 -12.51
N ASN A 886 -16.82 8.70 -13.06
CA ASN A 886 -15.47 8.71 -13.61
C ASN A 886 -14.47 9.22 -12.57
N LEU A 887 -14.10 8.34 -11.63
CA LEU A 887 -13.13 8.66 -10.59
C LEU A 887 -11.72 8.85 -11.17
N PHE A 888 -11.41 8.15 -12.27
CA PHE A 888 -10.17 8.31 -13.03
C PHE A 888 -9.97 9.76 -13.53
N GLY A 889 -10.94 10.31 -14.25
CA GLY A 889 -10.87 11.67 -14.80
C GLY A 889 -10.96 12.74 -13.71
N TYR A 890 -11.78 12.51 -12.68
CA TYR A 890 -11.85 13.34 -11.49
C TYR A 890 -10.48 13.48 -10.81
N MET A 891 -9.80 12.36 -10.61
CA MET A 891 -8.48 12.32 -9.97
C MET A 891 -7.42 12.99 -10.85
N ALA A 892 -7.42 12.72 -12.15
CA ALA A 892 -6.47 13.31 -13.09
C ALA A 892 -6.56 14.84 -13.14
N ILE A 893 -7.78 15.40 -13.15
CA ILE A 893 -7.98 16.85 -13.14
C ILE A 893 -7.53 17.46 -11.80
N THR A 894 -7.89 16.83 -10.68
CA THR A 894 -7.49 17.28 -9.34
C THR A 894 -5.96 17.29 -9.19
N MET A 895 -5.27 16.24 -9.67
CA MET A 895 -3.80 16.19 -9.68
C MET A 895 -3.18 17.28 -10.56
N GLY A 896 -3.81 17.61 -11.70
CA GLY A 896 -3.37 18.72 -12.54
C GLY A 896 -3.52 20.10 -11.87
N LEU A 897 -4.59 20.29 -11.08
CA LEU A 897 -4.80 21.49 -10.27
C LEU A 897 -3.83 21.58 -9.08
N ALA A 898 -3.48 20.43 -8.48
CA ALA A 898 -2.50 20.31 -7.40
C ALA A 898 -1.04 20.41 -7.86
N ASN A 899 -0.78 20.49 -9.17
CA ASN A 899 0.57 20.63 -9.71
C ASN A 899 1.26 21.89 -9.15
N THR A 900 2.54 21.77 -8.75
CA THR A 900 3.32 22.86 -8.15
C THR A 900 3.43 24.12 -9.02
N ALA A 901 3.38 23.99 -10.35
CA ALA A 901 3.37 25.12 -11.27
C ALA A 901 2.04 25.89 -11.23
N VAL A 902 0.95 25.21 -10.87
CA VAL A 902 -0.40 25.79 -10.73
C VAL A 902 -0.58 26.36 -9.33
N THR A 903 -0.42 25.54 -8.28
CA THR A 903 -0.69 25.92 -6.87
C THR A 903 0.13 27.13 -6.39
N ARG A 904 1.31 27.37 -6.98
CA ARG A 904 2.12 28.56 -6.68
C ARG A 904 1.56 29.89 -7.17
N LEU A 905 0.54 29.89 -8.04
CA LEU A 905 -0.07 31.11 -8.61
C LEU A 905 -0.98 31.79 -7.57
N SER A 906 -0.39 32.24 -6.46
CA SER A 906 -1.11 32.73 -5.28
C SER A 906 -2.05 33.88 -5.62
N GLN A 907 -1.65 34.80 -6.51
CA GLN A 907 -2.48 35.94 -6.89
C GLN A 907 -3.70 35.50 -7.72
N THR A 908 -3.55 34.42 -8.51
CA THR A 908 -4.68 33.81 -9.22
C THR A 908 -5.62 33.12 -8.24
N PHE A 909 -5.10 32.36 -7.27
CA PHE A 909 -5.91 31.67 -6.26
C PHE A 909 -6.60 32.65 -5.29
N GLU A 910 -5.97 33.76 -4.93
CA GLU A 910 -6.59 34.82 -4.11
C GLU A 910 -7.92 35.29 -4.70
N LYS A 911 -7.95 35.51 -6.03
CA LYS A 911 -9.14 35.95 -6.78
C LYS A 911 -10.16 34.84 -7.07
N LEU A 912 -9.87 33.59 -6.68
CA LEU A 912 -10.83 32.49 -6.82
C LEU A 912 -11.93 32.63 -5.75
N PRO A 913 -13.23 32.56 -6.11
CA PRO A 913 -14.30 32.66 -5.10
C PRO A 913 -14.22 31.56 -4.05
N ALA A 914 -14.56 31.89 -2.79
CA ALA A 914 -14.45 30.98 -1.63
C ALA A 914 -15.13 29.62 -1.85
N LYS A 915 -16.31 29.60 -2.50
CA LYS A 915 -17.01 28.36 -2.89
C LYS A 915 -16.11 27.37 -3.64
N PHE A 916 -15.28 27.85 -4.59
CA PHE A 916 -14.41 26.99 -5.38
C PHE A 916 -13.13 26.59 -4.63
N LYS A 917 -12.65 27.44 -3.72
CA LYS A 917 -11.56 27.07 -2.80
C LYS A 917 -11.98 25.92 -1.88
N LYS A 918 -13.19 26.00 -1.32
CA LYS A 918 -13.76 24.93 -0.48
C LYS A 918 -13.92 23.62 -1.26
N LEU A 919 -14.46 23.68 -2.48
CA LEU A 919 -14.56 22.50 -3.36
C LEU A 919 -13.19 21.89 -3.68
N LEU A 920 -12.17 22.72 -3.93
CA LEU A 920 -10.83 22.22 -4.20
C LEU A 920 -10.20 21.54 -2.98
N LYS A 921 -10.34 22.12 -1.77
CA LYS A 921 -9.91 21.48 -0.51
C LYS A 921 -10.61 20.13 -0.30
N GLU A 922 -11.92 20.06 -0.56
CA GLU A 922 -12.68 18.80 -0.52
C GLU A 922 -12.08 17.77 -1.49
N PHE A 923 -11.72 18.19 -2.71
CA PHE A 923 -11.13 17.27 -3.68
C PHE A 923 -9.75 16.75 -3.27
N GLU A 924 -8.93 17.61 -2.66
CA GLU A 924 -7.62 17.23 -2.14
C GLU A 924 -7.71 16.23 -0.98
N SER A 925 -8.75 16.33 -0.13
CA SER A 925 -8.96 15.39 0.98
C SER A 925 -9.15 13.94 0.52
N PHE A 926 -9.74 13.71 -0.66
CA PHE A 926 -9.89 12.36 -1.21
C PHE A 926 -8.55 11.73 -1.65
N ASN A 927 -7.51 12.54 -1.85
CA ASN A 927 -6.19 12.09 -2.28
C ASN A 927 -5.27 11.74 -1.10
N GLU A 928 -5.79 11.81 0.13
CA GLU A 928 -4.99 11.59 1.33
C GLU A 928 -4.55 10.12 1.43
N PRO A 929 -3.23 9.84 1.56
CA PRO A 929 -2.70 8.47 1.61
C PRO A 929 -2.96 7.76 2.95
N SER A 930 -3.44 8.51 3.96
CA SER A 930 -3.74 8.03 5.31
C SER A 930 -4.62 6.78 5.31
N ARG A 931 -4.27 5.80 6.16
CA ARG A 931 -4.98 4.50 6.30
C ARG A 931 -5.26 3.81 4.96
N ASN A 932 -4.25 3.75 4.09
CA ASN A 932 -4.32 3.13 2.75
C ASN A 932 -5.42 3.75 1.85
N HIS A 933 -5.38 5.09 1.71
CA HIS A 933 -6.30 5.84 0.85
C HIS A 933 -7.77 5.67 1.25
N ARG A 934 -8.08 5.67 2.55
CA ARG A 934 -9.43 5.39 3.08
C ARG A 934 -10.51 6.26 2.43
N ALA A 935 -10.27 7.56 2.26
CA ALA A 935 -11.24 8.48 1.67
C ALA A 935 -11.58 8.13 0.20
N SER A 936 -10.58 7.83 -0.63
CA SER A 936 -10.77 7.36 -2.00
C SER A 936 -11.49 6.01 -2.07
N ARG A 937 -11.12 5.06 -1.20
CA ARG A 937 -11.79 3.74 -1.13
C ARG A 937 -13.24 3.85 -0.69
N TYR A 938 -13.53 4.73 0.27
CA TYR A 938 -14.89 5.01 0.70
C TYR A 938 -15.72 5.59 -0.45
N LEU A 939 -15.19 6.60 -1.15
CA LEU A 939 -15.85 7.16 -2.33
C LEU A 939 -16.19 6.09 -3.36
N PHE A 940 -15.25 5.17 -3.65
CA PHE A 940 -15.53 4.03 -4.52
C PHE A 940 -16.63 3.12 -3.94
N SER A 941 -16.59 2.78 -2.65
CA SER A 941 -17.58 1.89 -2.01
C SER A 941 -19.00 2.44 -2.00
N THR A 942 -19.16 3.78 -1.98
CA THR A 942 -20.49 4.41 -2.11
C THR A 942 -21.09 4.25 -3.50
N ILE A 943 -20.25 3.98 -4.51
CA ILE A 943 -20.68 3.70 -5.88
C ILE A 943 -20.96 2.20 -5.99
N ASN A 944 -22.14 1.79 -5.54
CA ASN A 944 -22.57 0.39 -5.49
C ASN A 944 -23.09 -0.18 -6.82
N LYS A 945 -22.92 0.53 -7.94
CA LYS A 945 -23.41 0.14 -9.25
C LYS A 945 -22.44 0.51 -10.37
N ALA A 946 -22.12 -0.47 -11.20
CA ALA A 946 -21.56 -0.28 -12.53
C ALA A 946 -22.46 0.65 -13.38
N PRO A 947 -21.95 1.20 -14.49
CA PRO A 947 -20.53 1.30 -14.87
C PRO A 947 -19.79 2.35 -14.04
N VAL A 948 -18.50 2.12 -13.78
CA VAL A 948 -17.60 3.03 -13.04
C VAL A 948 -16.23 3.02 -13.69
N ILE A 949 -15.56 4.16 -13.78
CA ILE A 949 -14.13 4.19 -14.14
C ILE A 949 -13.32 4.41 -12.85
N PRO A 950 -12.67 3.36 -12.31
CA PRO A 950 -11.96 3.45 -11.05
C PRO A 950 -10.64 4.20 -11.20
N PHE A 951 -10.05 4.62 -10.09
CA PHE A 951 -8.70 5.18 -10.10
C PHE A 951 -7.65 4.06 -10.29
N ILE A 952 -7.37 3.74 -11.55
CA ILE A 952 -6.48 2.64 -11.97
C ILE A 952 -5.10 2.64 -11.29
N PRO A 953 -4.40 3.78 -11.10
CA PRO A 953 -3.13 3.81 -10.38
C PRO A 953 -3.20 3.25 -8.94
N LEU A 954 -4.35 3.37 -8.25
CA LEU A 954 -4.52 2.76 -6.94
C LEU A 954 -4.73 1.25 -7.04
N ILE A 955 -5.45 0.78 -8.06
CA ILE A 955 -5.64 -0.65 -8.33
C ILE A 955 -4.31 -1.32 -8.68
N THR A 956 -3.50 -0.72 -9.57
CA THR A 956 -2.18 -1.27 -9.92
C THR A 956 -1.25 -1.28 -8.71
N LYS A 957 -1.31 -0.25 -7.85
CA LYS A 957 -0.63 -0.24 -6.56
C LYS A 957 -1.06 -1.42 -5.71
N ASP A 958 -2.36 -1.65 -5.54
CA ASP A 958 -2.87 -2.75 -4.70
C ASP A 958 -2.39 -4.12 -5.17
N ILE A 959 -2.41 -4.39 -6.47
CA ILE A 959 -1.89 -5.66 -7.03
C ILE A 959 -0.37 -5.76 -6.83
N THR A 960 0.37 -4.67 -7.02
CA THR A 960 1.82 -4.64 -6.81
C THR A 960 2.17 -4.96 -5.36
N PHE A 961 1.51 -4.31 -4.39
CA PHE A 961 1.72 -4.57 -2.96
C PHE A 961 1.27 -5.98 -2.55
N ALA A 962 0.16 -6.49 -3.10
CA ALA A 962 -0.27 -7.87 -2.87
C ALA A 962 0.76 -8.87 -3.43
N HIS A 963 1.39 -8.55 -4.57
CA HIS A 963 2.40 -9.39 -5.20
C HIS A 963 3.73 -9.39 -4.45
N GLU A 964 4.25 -8.21 -4.10
CA GLU A 964 5.54 -8.04 -3.42
C GLU A 964 5.49 -8.42 -1.94
N GLY A 965 4.35 -8.17 -1.28
CA GLY A 965 4.15 -8.43 0.14
C GLY A 965 3.90 -9.90 0.49
N ASN A 966 3.51 -10.73 -0.49
CA ASN A 966 3.15 -12.14 -0.26
C ASN A 966 3.93 -13.06 -1.21
N LYS A 967 4.54 -14.13 -0.68
CA LYS A 967 5.20 -15.13 -1.53
C LYS A 967 4.17 -15.86 -2.41
N THR A 968 4.51 -16.06 -3.69
CA THR A 968 3.69 -16.87 -4.62
C THR A 968 3.76 -18.35 -4.29
N LEU A 969 4.95 -18.85 -3.90
CA LEU A 969 5.19 -20.23 -3.50
C LEU A 969 5.57 -20.28 -2.01
N LEU A 970 4.91 -21.17 -1.27
CA LEU A 970 5.21 -21.59 0.10
C LEU A 970 6.00 -22.89 0.03
N ASP A 971 6.99 -23.05 0.92
CA ASP A 971 7.89 -24.21 0.99
C ASP A 971 8.48 -24.59 -0.38
N ASP A 972 8.66 -23.60 -1.25
CA ASP A 972 9.18 -23.66 -2.63
C ASP A 972 8.38 -24.50 -3.65
N HIS A 973 7.25 -25.11 -3.28
CA HIS A 973 6.45 -25.96 -4.19
C HIS A 973 4.92 -25.80 -4.07
N LEU A 974 4.40 -25.19 -2.99
CA LEU A 974 2.97 -24.99 -2.80
C LEU A 974 2.57 -23.58 -3.24
N VAL A 975 1.64 -23.47 -4.17
CA VAL A 975 1.04 -22.19 -4.55
C VAL A 975 0.25 -21.63 -3.37
N ASN A 976 0.54 -20.38 -3.02
CA ASN A 976 -0.15 -19.65 -1.96
C ASN A 976 -1.53 -19.16 -2.46
N PHE A 977 -2.60 -19.86 -2.14
CA PHE A 977 -3.95 -19.49 -2.58
C PHE A 977 -4.52 -18.31 -1.80
N ASP A 978 -4.06 -18.02 -0.59
CA ASP A 978 -4.41 -16.76 0.10
C ASP A 978 -3.99 -15.55 -0.73
N LYS A 979 -2.77 -15.58 -1.29
CA LYS A 979 -2.30 -14.54 -2.22
C LYS A 979 -3.16 -14.51 -3.49
N MET A 980 -3.51 -15.67 -4.05
CA MET A 980 -4.33 -15.74 -5.26
C MET A 980 -5.72 -15.13 -5.03
N HIS A 981 -6.37 -15.47 -3.91
CA HIS A 981 -7.64 -14.88 -3.48
C HIS A 981 -7.54 -13.36 -3.36
N MET A 982 -6.50 -12.83 -2.68
CA MET A 982 -6.27 -11.39 -2.55
C MET A 982 -6.13 -10.68 -3.90
N VAL A 983 -5.39 -11.26 -4.85
CA VAL A 983 -5.21 -10.68 -6.19
C VAL A 983 -6.51 -10.78 -6.99
N ALA A 984 -7.19 -11.92 -6.95
CA ALA A 984 -8.46 -12.14 -7.62
C ALA A 984 -9.55 -11.17 -7.13
N ASP A 985 -9.61 -10.89 -5.83
CA ASP A 985 -10.51 -9.87 -5.26
C ASP A 985 -10.32 -8.51 -5.92
N ILE A 986 -9.07 -8.10 -6.15
CA ILE A 986 -8.75 -6.84 -6.81
C ILE A 986 -9.15 -6.87 -8.29
N LEU A 987 -8.91 -7.99 -8.99
CA LEU A 987 -9.30 -8.13 -10.40
C LEU A 987 -10.83 -8.14 -10.58
N ARG A 988 -11.57 -8.73 -9.65
CA ARG A 988 -13.04 -8.72 -9.63
C ARG A 988 -13.60 -7.31 -9.50
N ILE A 989 -12.91 -6.39 -8.82
CA ILE A 989 -13.29 -4.95 -8.82
C ILE A 989 -13.28 -4.39 -10.24
N VAL A 990 -12.26 -4.70 -11.04
CA VAL A 990 -12.14 -4.23 -12.43
C VAL A 990 -13.24 -4.82 -13.31
N ARG A 991 -13.57 -6.10 -13.13
CA ARG A 991 -14.71 -6.75 -13.81
C ARG A 991 -16.04 -6.10 -13.44
N PHE A 992 -16.28 -5.89 -12.15
CA PHE A 992 -17.48 -5.19 -11.65
C PHE A 992 -17.63 -3.80 -12.27
N CYS A 993 -16.54 -3.04 -12.37
CA CYS A 993 -16.56 -1.70 -12.97
C CYS A 993 -17.04 -1.70 -14.43
N LYS A 994 -16.84 -2.81 -15.16
CA LYS A 994 -17.17 -3.01 -16.57
C LYS A 994 -18.43 -3.86 -16.82
N SER A 995 -19.16 -4.25 -15.77
CA SER A 995 -20.27 -5.23 -15.91
C SER A 995 -21.51 -4.67 -16.62
N GLU A 996 -21.63 -3.35 -16.76
CA GLU A 996 -22.68 -2.65 -17.49
C GLU A 996 -22.05 -1.66 -18.48
N GLU A 997 -22.77 -1.31 -19.55
CA GLU A 997 -22.31 -0.31 -20.53
C GLU A 997 -22.54 1.12 -20.04
N MET A 998 -21.60 2.02 -20.34
CA MET A 998 -21.71 3.44 -19.99
C MET A 998 -22.58 4.19 -20.98
N ASP A 999 -23.82 4.44 -20.58
CA ASP A 999 -24.76 5.30 -21.29
C ASP A 999 -25.01 6.59 -20.50
N LEU A 1000 -24.41 7.69 -20.98
CA LEU A 1000 -24.57 9.01 -20.38
C LEU A 1000 -25.44 9.88 -21.30
N PRO A 1001 -26.41 10.64 -20.76
CA PRO A 1001 -27.23 11.52 -21.58
C PRO A 1001 -26.36 12.61 -22.20
N ILE A 1002 -26.45 12.75 -23.53
CA ILE A 1002 -25.73 13.79 -24.28
C ILE A 1002 -26.10 15.16 -23.69
N PRO A 1003 -25.11 15.96 -23.23
CA PRO A 1003 -25.40 17.28 -22.69
C PRO A 1003 -26.06 18.19 -23.73
N PRO A 1004 -27.02 19.05 -23.34
CA PRO A 1004 -27.64 20.00 -24.27
C PRO A 1004 -26.57 20.96 -24.82
N MET A 1005 -26.40 20.95 -26.13
CA MET A 1005 -25.45 21.83 -26.81
C MET A 1005 -25.98 23.26 -26.83
N GLU A 1006 -25.29 24.20 -26.18
CA GLU A 1006 -25.68 25.62 -26.21
C GLU A 1006 -25.48 26.23 -27.61
N LYS A 1007 -24.48 25.74 -28.36
CA LYS A 1007 -24.18 26.10 -29.77
C LYS A 1007 -23.51 24.91 -30.49
N PRO A 1008 -23.74 24.72 -31.81
CA PRO A 1008 -22.98 23.74 -32.58
C PRO A 1008 -21.49 24.05 -32.51
N HIS A 1009 -20.66 23.05 -32.17
CA HIS A 1009 -19.22 23.23 -32.13
C HIS A 1009 -18.66 23.35 -33.55
N GLU A 1010 -17.85 24.38 -33.80
CA GLU A 1010 -17.04 24.49 -35.03
C GLU A 1010 -15.94 23.40 -35.11
N TYR A 1011 -15.65 22.75 -33.98
CA TYR A 1011 -14.53 21.82 -33.81
C TYR A 1011 -15.01 20.40 -33.48
N ASN A 1012 -14.31 19.40 -34.00
CA ASN A 1012 -14.54 18.00 -33.65
C ASN A 1012 -14.01 17.74 -32.23
N MET A 1013 -14.91 17.76 -31.23
CA MET A 1013 -14.56 17.58 -29.83
C MET A 1013 -13.95 16.20 -29.55
N ALA A 1014 -14.44 15.13 -30.20
CA ALA A 1014 -13.87 13.80 -30.06
C ALA A 1014 -12.40 13.77 -30.52
N ALA A 1015 -12.09 14.42 -31.65
CA ALA A 1015 -10.71 14.54 -32.13
C ALA A 1015 -9.83 15.38 -31.18
N TYR A 1016 -10.36 16.46 -30.59
CA TYR A 1016 -9.64 17.27 -29.61
C TYR A 1016 -9.22 16.45 -28.38
N PHE A 1017 -10.16 15.71 -27.76
CA PHE A 1017 -9.86 14.93 -26.58
C PHE A 1017 -8.98 13.71 -26.85
N ARG A 1018 -9.06 13.11 -28.05
CA ARG A 1018 -8.13 12.05 -28.48
C ARG A 1018 -6.71 12.58 -28.72
N GLY A 1019 -6.57 13.82 -29.16
CA GLY A 1019 -5.30 14.44 -29.56
C GLY A 1019 -4.80 15.55 -28.64
N LEU A 1020 -5.00 15.46 -27.33
CA LEU A 1020 -4.54 16.51 -26.39
C LEU A 1020 -3.02 16.71 -26.49
N ARG A 1021 -2.60 17.93 -26.86
CA ARG A 1021 -1.20 18.34 -26.86
C ARG A 1021 -0.87 18.99 -25.52
N VAL A 1022 0.15 18.49 -24.83
CA VAL A 1022 0.47 18.90 -23.46
C VAL A 1022 1.97 19.17 -23.29
N ILE A 1023 2.31 19.93 -22.26
CA ILE A 1023 3.67 20.08 -21.76
C ILE A 1023 3.81 19.14 -20.55
N ASP A 1024 4.56 18.05 -20.69
CA ASP A 1024 4.89 17.10 -19.62
C ASP A 1024 6.27 17.39 -18.96
N ASN A 1025 6.98 18.43 -19.44
CA ASN A 1025 8.21 18.91 -18.82
C ASN A 1025 7.90 19.87 -17.66
N GLN A 1026 7.97 19.36 -16.42
CA GLN A 1026 7.71 20.16 -15.21
C GLN A 1026 8.59 21.42 -15.11
N ARG A 1027 9.86 21.36 -15.54
CA ARG A 1027 10.75 22.54 -15.50
C ARG A 1027 10.22 23.65 -16.42
N ARG A 1028 9.73 23.29 -17.61
CA ARG A 1028 9.12 24.24 -18.55
C ARG A 1028 7.84 24.84 -17.98
N LEU A 1029 6.97 24.04 -17.36
CA LEU A 1029 5.75 24.54 -16.70
C LEU A 1029 6.07 25.52 -15.57
N MET A 1030 7.05 25.20 -14.73
CA MET A 1030 7.51 26.09 -13.67
C MET A 1030 8.02 27.42 -14.23
N GLN A 1031 8.84 27.40 -15.28
CA GLN A 1031 9.31 28.62 -15.95
C GLN A 1031 8.16 29.48 -16.48
N LEU A 1032 7.14 28.87 -17.08
CA LEU A 1032 5.94 29.57 -17.54
C LEU A 1032 5.19 30.20 -16.35
N SER A 1033 5.01 29.44 -15.27
CA SER A 1033 4.37 29.92 -14.04
C SER A 1033 5.11 31.10 -13.40
N PHE A 1034 6.44 31.03 -13.29
CA PHE A 1034 7.27 32.13 -12.78
C PHE A 1034 7.18 33.39 -13.64
N LYS A 1035 7.07 33.24 -14.97
CA LYS A 1035 6.83 34.37 -15.88
C LYS A 1035 5.46 35.01 -15.69
N LYS A 1036 4.45 34.28 -15.19
CA LYS A 1036 3.13 34.85 -14.89
C LYS A 1036 3.09 35.54 -13.53
N GLU A 1037 3.67 34.92 -12.51
CA GLU A 1037 3.67 35.43 -11.13
C GLU A 1037 5.06 35.23 -10.49
N GLN A 1038 5.85 36.32 -10.47
CA GLN A 1038 7.13 36.38 -9.77
C GLN A 1038 6.88 36.38 -8.25
N LYS A 1039 7.62 35.56 -7.49
CA LYS A 1039 7.60 35.64 -6.02
C LYS A 1039 8.08 37.05 -5.63
N LYS A 1040 7.22 37.85 -4.99
CA LYS A 1040 7.71 38.98 -4.20
C LYS A 1040 8.45 38.36 -3.02
N TYR A 1041 9.78 38.41 -3.05
CA TYR A 1041 10.55 38.30 -1.81
C TYR A 1041 10.16 39.54 -0.99
N GLN A 1042 9.34 39.35 0.04
CA GLN A 1042 9.22 40.29 1.14
C GLN A 1042 10.15 39.84 2.25
#